data_AF-A0A1L9NCN7-F1
#
_entry.id   AF-A0A1L9NCN7-F1
#
_cell.length_a   1.000
_cell.length_b   1.000
_cell.length_c   1.000
_cell.angle_alpha   90.00
_cell.angle_beta   90.00
_cell.angle_gamma   90.00
#
_symmetry.space_group_name_H-M   'P 1'
#
loop_
_entity.id
_entity.type
_entity.pdbx_description
1 polymer ?
#
loop_
_entity_poly.entity_id
_entity_poly.type
_entity_poly.pdbx_seq_one_letter_code
_entity_poly.pdbx_strand_id
1 'polypeptide(L)'
;MESLVYENSPLADYLQGEGEHDPNWPVKETDHSDDFSDSTAADFAPRGVSKFQERIRNKLPKPLERKVSRQRAALGRLYDVCTSALNSRVGRSDNERFLEQFGYVIVASQLLNEHSAPSYTSAADVMSTALPADLPSISTTFGIQGAVVTASTSFSVAWLLHWSRSRTSSGLNPRKVGVLLVLVPVIGVLFYAFAKRQWLKYLRHQAVDAAVTFISNAQGFDSAASASVVFIQEVELVSRGYRISTPLPPYIRAQHTLRPLTDATNLAKYYDIYDISEEELMEAQAAFDERATEDQYSLRALRTLFGRLYIVRKSILCCLLALGADGGGSDIARWTTAVEQMRDLAHVTGENIHKMTNILNEDDRDVIPPSPLPTASPNKDNLRAQYRNINSLSQGIRALHAKMHILKEASSSNLERPDAGEFEASLMPQYESIGADIRSLLQEWESGKSALMSSLEKPANPEFSRPSSFLKTPLSPTPSLGGSTAVEGSPADALRALTGENTDPSIVHTLDDEEEIFEAVALPARNKRMSLTREERIARVKEDRARQAAARERTDANTNMLKELEMVIKQRPRTTIAAKHCMLTTILVLEARLEQASLLKRVVDAIKDLVQDCNFDCNDSGISLQAMDNSHVALVSMMLKAEGFSPYRCDRNIALGINLVSLTKVLRAAQNEDILTLKAEDSPDAVNLMFESAETDRLSEYDIKLMDIDQEHLAIPETEYAATVEMPAAEFQRICRDLNALSESVVIEATKEGVKFSCQGDIGSGSVTVRQHTNVENPAQNVSISLTEPVALTFSLKYLVNFCKATNLSNKVTLCLSQEVPLLVEYGLGSGHLRFYLAPKVR
;
A
#
# COMPACT_ATOMS: atom_id res chain seq x y z
N MET A 1 50.11 -3.31 21.44
CA MET A 1 50.46 -2.42 22.57
C MET A 1 49.68 -2.92 23.77
N GLU A 2 50.29 -2.96 24.95
CA GLU A 2 49.63 -3.44 26.17
C GLU A 2 48.73 -2.35 26.76
N SER A 3 47.55 -2.73 27.26
CA SER A 3 46.54 -1.79 27.76
C SER A 3 46.82 -1.43 29.22
N LEU A 4 47.47 -0.28 29.45
CA LEU A 4 47.66 0.31 30.77
C LEU A 4 46.31 0.76 31.38
N VAL A 5 45.75 -0.07 32.25
CA VAL A 5 44.61 0.29 33.11
C VAL A 5 45.15 1.02 34.34
N TYR A 6 44.69 2.25 34.58
CA TYR A 6 45.11 3.04 35.74
C TYR A 6 44.45 2.53 37.02
N GLU A 7 45.25 2.31 38.07
CA GLU A 7 44.86 1.68 39.35
C GLU A 7 43.75 2.41 40.13
N ASN A 8 43.39 3.64 39.74
CA ASN A 8 42.34 4.46 40.37
C ASN A 8 41.04 4.51 39.54
N SER A 9 40.83 3.54 38.65
CA SER A 9 39.59 3.38 37.86
C SER A 9 38.58 2.50 38.61
N PRO A 10 37.28 2.86 38.68
CA PRO A 10 36.23 2.02 39.29
C PRO A 10 36.07 0.62 38.68
N LEU A 11 36.71 0.35 37.53
CA LEU A 11 36.74 -0.97 36.90
C LEU A 11 37.72 -1.95 37.57
N ALA A 12 38.73 -1.45 38.29
CA ALA A 12 39.76 -2.28 38.92
C ALA A 12 39.22 -3.05 40.14
N ASP A 13 38.42 -2.40 40.99
CA ASP A 13 37.78 -3.00 42.16
C ASP A 13 36.87 -4.20 41.81
N TYR A 14 36.34 -4.24 40.58
CA TYR A 14 35.47 -5.31 40.10
C TYR A 14 36.24 -6.57 39.66
N LEU A 15 37.58 -6.51 39.59
CA LEU A 15 38.46 -7.62 39.16
C LEU A 15 39.32 -8.20 40.28
N GLN A 16 39.26 -7.66 41.51
CA GLN A 16 39.86 -8.28 42.70
C GLN A 16 38.85 -9.12 43.47
N GLY A 17 38.81 -10.44 43.18
CA GLY A 17 37.84 -11.34 43.78
C GLY A 17 38.09 -12.83 43.53
N GLU A 18 39.33 -13.31 43.71
CA GLU A 18 39.58 -14.76 43.77
C GLU A 18 39.10 -15.36 45.11
N GLY A 19 38.77 -16.66 45.10
CA GLY A 19 38.05 -17.32 46.19
C GLY A 19 38.92 -18.04 47.22
N GLU A 20 38.45 -18.08 48.47
CA GLU A 20 38.96 -18.99 49.51
C GLU A 20 38.12 -20.28 49.61
N HIS A 21 38.72 -21.31 50.20
CA HIS A 21 38.30 -22.71 50.09
C HIS A 21 37.99 -23.29 51.48
N ASP A 22 36.72 -23.54 51.80
CA ASP A 22 36.28 -24.00 53.14
C ASP A 22 35.72 -25.44 53.10
N PRO A 23 36.45 -26.46 53.63
CA PRO A 23 36.17 -27.87 53.35
C PRO A 23 35.33 -28.55 54.43
N ASN A 24 34.01 -28.39 54.44
CA ASN A 24 33.14 -29.23 55.30
C ASN A 24 31.70 -29.44 54.79
N TRP A 25 31.49 -30.48 53.96
CA TRP A 25 30.16 -31.07 53.75
C TRP A 25 30.25 -32.59 53.52
N PRO A 26 29.48 -33.43 54.23
CA PRO A 26 29.54 -34.88 54.07
C PRO A 26 28.74 -35.36 52.85
N VAL A 27 29.35 -36.24 52.06
CA VAL A 27 28.68 -37.01 51.00
C VAL A 27 27.97 -38.21 51.62
N LYS A 28 26.79 -38.58 51.07
CA LYS A 28 26.27 -39.95 51.17
C LYS A 28 25.45 -40.32 49.94
N GLU A 29 25.78 -41.47 49.35
CA GLU A 29 25.18 -42.00 48.12
C GLU A 29 23.90 -42.80 48.39
N THR A 30 23.02 -42.92 47.38
CA THR A 30 22.15 -44.09 47.14
C THR A 30 21.72 -44.15 45.67
N ASP A 31 22.31 -45.10 44.93
CA ASP A 31 21.74 -46.03 43.92
C ASP A 31 20.78 -45.59 42.78
N HIS A 32 20.88 -46.35 41.67
CA HIS A 32 20.07 -46.28 40.46
C HIS A 32 18.82 -47.19 40.50
N SER A 33 17.77 -46.78 39.79
CA SER A 33 16.83 -47.69 39.10
C SER A 33 16.07 -46.94 38.01
N ASP A 34 15.93 -47.52 36.82
CA ASP A 34 15.31 -46.92 35.63
C ASP A 34 13.78 -46.89 35.65
N ASP A 35 13.16 -45.92 34.97
CA ASP A 35 12.11 -46.20 33.96
C ASP A 35 11.82 -44.98 33.02
N PHE A 36 11.07 -45.18 31.94
CA PHE A 36 10.85 -44.25 30.82
C PHE A 36 9.87 -43.08 31.10
N SER A 37 10.12 -41.88 30.52
CA SER A 37 9.26 -41.24 29.48
C SER A 37 9.62 -39.79 29.08
N ASP A 38 9.32 -39.47 27.81
CA ASP A 38 9.09 -38.18 27.11
C ASP A 38 9.71 -36.81 27.54
N SER A 39 10.68 -36.38 26.72
CA SER A 39 10.62 -35.25 25.75
C SER A 39 10.29 -33.77 26.13
N THR A 40 10.85 -32.89 25.27
CA THR A 40 10.60 -31.45 25.04
C THR A 40 11.34 -30.36 25.86
N ALA A 41 12.02 -29.50 25.09
CA ALA A 41 12.33 -28.06 25.25
C ALA A 41 12.69 -27.45 26.62
N ALA A 42 13.86 -26.79 26.67
CA ALA A 42 14.28 -25.94 27.79
C ALA A 42 13.60 -24.55 27.75
N ASP A 43 12.65 -24.31 28.65
CA ASP A 43 11.94 -23.03 28.83
C ASP A 43 12.85 -22.02 29.56
N PHE A 44 13.44 -21.04 28.85
CA PHE A 44 14.48 -20.13 29.37
C PHE A 44 13.91 -18.99 30.26
N ALA A 45 12.99 -19.31 31.16
CA ALA A 45 12.35 -18.34 32.07
C ALA A 45 12.05 -18.94 33.46
N PRO A 46 12.60 -18.39 34.56
CA PRO A 46 12.44 -18.97 35.90
C PRO A 46 11.04 -18.70 36.50
N ARG A 47 10.10 -19.63 36.28
CA ARG A 47 8.76 -19.61 36.90
C ARG A 47 8.79 -20.04 38.37
N GLY A 48 9.12 -19.11 39.27
CA GLY A 48 9.11 -19.36 40.72
C GLY A 48 8.70 -18.14 41.54
N VAL A 49 7.65 -18.26 42.37
CA VAL A 49 7.22 -17.20 43.30
C VAL A 49 8.27 -16.95 44.39
N SER A 50 8.61 -15.68 44.62
CA SER A 50 9.76 -15.30 45.44
C SER A 50 9.53 -15.49 46.95
N LYS A 51 10.22 -16.48 47.54
CA LYS A 51 10.20 -16.79 48.99
C LYS A 51 10.86 -15.71 49.89
N PHE A 52 11.07 -14.51 49.37
CA PHE A 52 11.74 -13.41 50.07
C PHE A 52 10.88 -12.80 51.18
N GLN A 53 9.56 -12.72 50.98
CA GLN A 53 8.64 -12.05 51.92
C GLN A 53 8.49 -12.77 53.27
N GLU A 54 8.55 -14.11 53.30
CA GLU A 54 8.43 -14.86 54.56
C GLU A 54 9.63 -14.65 55.50
N ARG A 55 10.84 -14.58 54.93
CA ARG A 55 12.09 -14.50 55.71
C ARG A 55 12.25 -13.17 56.46
N ILE A 56 11.59 -12.10 55.98
CA ILE A 56 11.51 -10.79 56.66
C ILE A 56 10.40 -10.78 57.72
N ARG A 57 9.22 -11.34 57.40
CA ARG A 57 8.02 -11.30 58.26
C ARG A 57 8.24 -11.90 59.64
N ASN A 58 9.11 -12.90 59.77
CA ASN A 58 9.37 -13.62 61.02
C ASN A 58 10.39 -12.95 61.97
N LYS A 59 10.90 -11.74 61.66
CA LYS A 59 11.83 -10.98 62.52
C LYS A 59 11.30 -9.62 63.01
N LEU A 60 10.05 -9.27 62.70
CA LEU A 60 9.42 -8.03 63.18
C LEU A 60 8.81 -8.22 64.59
N PRO A 61 9.02 -7.28 65.54
CA PRO A 61 8.39 -7.35 66.86
C PRO A 61 6.86 -7.21 66.76
N LYS A 62 6.13 -7.85 67.68
CA LYS A 62 4.66 -7.80 67.71
C LYS A 62 4.17 -6.34 67.82
N PRO A 63 3.23 -5.89 66.96
CA PRO A 63 2.72 -4.53 67.03
C PRO A 63 1.93 -4.30 68.33
N LEU A 64 2.06 -3.10 68.89
CA LEU A 64 1.35 -2.67 70.10
C LEU A 64 -0.17 -2.68 69.88
N GLU A 65 -0.90 -3.49 70.65
CA GLU A 65 -2.37 -3.49 70.67
C GLU A 65 -2.93 -2.19 71.28
N ARG A 66 -2.96 -1.12 70.48
CA ARG A 66 -3.71 0.08 70.82
C ARG A 66 -5.21 -0.25 70.70
N LYS A 67 -5.88 -0.50 71.82
CA LYS A 67 -7.32 -0.82 71.91
C LYS A 67 -8.21 0.32 71.37
N VAL A 68 -8.34 0.41 70.05
CA VAL A 68 -9.35 1.23 69.37
C VAL A 68 -10.70 0.52 69.51
N SER A 69 -11.73 1.25 69.95
CA SER A 69 -13.04 0.65 70.20
C SER A 69 -13.67 0.07 68.92
N ARG A 70 -14.36 -1.08 69.04
CA ARG A 70 -15.02 -1.76 67.92
C ARG A 70 -15.95 -0.84 67.11
N GLN A 71 -16.55 0.17 67.76
CA GLN A 71 -17.36 1.20 67.10
C GLN A 71 -16.56 2.02 66.07
N ARG A 72 -15.30 2.42 66.33
CA ARG A 72 -14.47 3.13 65.35
C ARG A 72 -14.06 2.23 64.17
N ALA A 73 -13.83 0.94 64.39
CA ALA A 73 -13.52 -0.02 63.31
C ALA A 73 -14.75 -0.46 62.48
N ALA A 74 -15.97 -0.23 62.99
CA ALA A 74 -17.20 -0.35 62.21
C ALA A 74 -17.49 0.95 61.44
N LEU A 75 -17.36 2.11 62.09
CA LEU A 75 -17.49 3.41 61.44
C LEU A 75 -16.45 3.65 60.34
N GLY A 76 -15.21 3.19 60.52
CA GLY A 76 -14.18 3.20 59.46
C GLY A 76 -14.65 2.44 58.22
N ARG A 77 -15.04 1.17 58.37
CA ARG A 77 -15.53 0.37 57.23
C ARG A 77 -16.82 0.91 56.61
N LEU A 78 -17.71 1.52 57.39
CA LEU A 78 -18.87 2.24 56.84
C LEU A 78 -18.46 3.51 56.10
N TYR A 79 -17.46 4.25 56.58
CA TYR A 79 -16.89 5.41 55.90
C TYR A 79 -16.18 5.01 54.61
N ASP A 80 -15.42 3.91 54.60
CA ASP A 80 -14.74 3.36 53.42
C ASP A 80 -15.75 2.87 52.36
N VAL A 81 -16.85 2.24 52.79
CA VAL A 81 -17.96 1.84 51.91
C VAL A 81 -18.73 3.06 51.39
N CYS A 82 -18.98 4.08 52.23
CA CYS A 82 -19.61 5.32 51.78
C CYS A 82 -18.71 6.12 50.84
N THR A 83 -17.41 6.25 51.09
CA THR A 83 -16.48 6.99 50.20
C THR A 83 -16.23 6.25 48.88
N SER A 84 -16.14 4.91 48.89
CA SER A 84 -16.08 4.12 47.65
C SER A 84 -17.39 4.12 46.86
N ALA A 85 -18.55 4.27 47.50
CA ALA A 85 -19.83 4.45 46.83
C ALA A 85 -20.09 5.90 46.35
N LEU A 86 -19.50 6.91 47.01
CA LEU A 86 -19.50 8.32 46.59
C LEU A 86 -18.51 8.58 45.44
N ASN A 87 -17.47 7.74 45.29
CA ASN A 87 -16.56 7.76 44.16
C ASN A 87 -17.27 7.32 42.86
N SER A 88 -17.99 8.25 42.23
CA SER A 88 -18.71 8.06 40.96
C SER A 88 -17.82 7.86 39.72
N ARG A 89 -16.51 7.62 39.90
CA ARG A 89 -15.57 7.32 38.82
C ARG A 89 -15.49 5.81 38.58
N VAL A 90 -15.28 5.42 37.33
CA VAL A 90 -14.92 4.04 36.97
C VAL A 90 -13.46 3.76 37.38
N GLY A 91 -13.13 2.51 37.71
CA GLY A 91 -11.79 2.14 38.18
C GLY A 91 -10.75 2.26 37.07
N ARG A 92 -9.52 2.68 37.40
CA ARG A 92 -8.45 2.90 36.42
C ARG A 92 -8.19 1.68 35.53
N SER A 93 -8.14 0.48 36.12
CA SER A 93 -8.03 -0.80 35.41
C SER A 93 -9.20 -1.09 34.45
N ASP A 94 -10.41 -0.62 34.77
CA ASP A 94 -11.61 -0.77 33.93
C ASP A 94 -11.62 0.28 32.80
N ASN A 95 -10.78 1.33 32.87
CA ASN A 95 -10.56 2.29 31.80
C ASN A 95 -9.46 1.80 30.86
N GLU A 96 -8.32 1.36 31.41
CA GLU A 96 -7.17 0.84 30.67
C GLU A 96 -7.60 -0.36 29.81
N ARG A 97 -8.26 -1.36 30.38
CA ARG A 97 -8.83 -2.51 29.63
C ARG A 97 -9.84 -2.14 28.55
N PHE A 98 -10.61 -1.06 28.75
CA PHE A 98 -11.55 -0.60 27.74
C PHE A 98 -10.82 0.05 26.56
N LEU A 99 -9.81 0.87 26.83
CA LEU A 99 -8.98 1.49 25.78
C LEU A 99 -8.13 0.43 25.05
N GLU A 100 -7.62 -0.58 25.75
CA GLU A 100 -6.97 -1.76 25.15
C GLU A 100 -7.92 -2.49 24.20
N GLN A 101 -9.14 -2.84 24.64
CA GLN A 101 -10.12 -3.55 23.81
C GLN A 101 -10.58 -2.73 22.60
N PHE A 102 -10.87 -1.43 22.81
CA PHE A 102 -11.31 -0.51 21.76
C PHE A 102 -10.20 -0.22 20.75
N GLY A 103 -8.97 0.00 21.24
CA GLY A 103 -7.78 0.20 20.42
C GLY A 103 -7.43 -1.04 19.61
N TYR A 104 -7.49 -2.23 20.21
CA TYR A 104 -7.27 -3.50 19.50
C TYR A 104 -8.25 -3.68 18.34
N VAL A 105 -9.55 -3.38 18.54
CA VAL A 105 -10.57 -3.42 17.48
C VAL A 105 -10.20 -2.52 16.30
N ILE A 106 -9.67 -1.31 16.55
CA ILE A 106 -9.22 -0.39 15.49
C ILE A 106 -7.93 -0.89 14.83
N VAL A 107 -6.90 -1.27 15.59
CA VAL A 107 -5.59 -1.64 15.05
C VAL A 107 -5.62 -2.97 14.28
N ALA A 108 -6.35 -3.97 14.79
CA ALA A 108 -6.51 -5.27 14.13
C ALA A 108 -7.31 -5.20 12.82
N SER A 109 -7.98 -4.08 12.53
CA SER A 109 -8.76 -3.90 11.29
C SER A 109 -7.91 -3.74 10.02
N GLN A 110 -6.61 -3.48 10.17
CA GLN A 110 -5.67 -3.12 9.10
C GLN A 110 -6.03 -1.85 8.30
N LEU A 111 -7.14 -1.15 8.59
CA LEU A 111 -7.57 0.09 7.93
C LEU A 111 -6.62 1.30 8.14
N LEU A 112 -5.63 1.14 9.02
CA LEU A 112 -4.55 2.09 9.30
C LEU A 112 -3.24 1.75 8.57
N ASN A 113 -3.09 0.52 8.05
CA ASN A 113 -1.89 0.07 7.36
C ASN A 113 -2.00 0.39 5.87
N GLU A 114 -0.87 0.73 5.22
CA GLU A 114 -0.88 1.27 3.85
C GLU A 114 -1.10 0.23 2.74
N HIS A 115 -1.09 -1.06 3.07
CA HIS A 115 -1.07 -2.15 2.10
C HIS A 115 -2.26 -3.11 2.26
N SER A 116 -3.29 -2.91 1.44
CA SER A 116 -3.99 -4.02 0.77
C SER A 116 -4.86 -3.50 -0.38
N ALA A 117 -4.48 -3.83 -1.61
CA ALA A 117 -5.50 -4.03 -2.64
C ALA A 117 -6.19 -5.35 -2.27
N PRO A 118 -7.51 -5.36 -1.97
CA PRO A 118 -8.16 -6.57 -1.47
C PRO A 118 -8.13 -7.66 -2.55
N SER A 119 -7.69 -8.85 -2.13
CA SER A 119 -7.81 -10.09 -2.90
C SER A 119 -9.26 -10.30 -3.34
N TYR A 120 -9.44 -11.05 -4.44
CA TYR A 120 -10.74 -11.27 -5.09
C TYR A 120 -11.71 -12.14 -4.26
N THR A 121 -12.21 -11.61 -3.13
CA THR A 121 -13.34 -12.18 -2.38
C THR A 121 -14.63 -11.72 -3.05
N SER A 122 -15.55 -12.65 -3.35
CA SER A 122 -16.83 -12.27 -3.94
C SER A 122 -17.67 -11.50 -2.90
N ALA A 123 -18.59 -10.65 -3.37
CA ALA A 123 -19.51 -9.94 -2.46
C ALA A 123 -20.42 -10.90 -1.66
N ALA A 124 -20.52 -12.17 -2.06
CA ALA A 124 -21.25 -13.21 -1.33
C ALA A 124 -20.46 -13.76 -0.13
N ASP A 125 -19.13 -13.89 -0.23
CA ASP A 125 -18.29 -14.49 0.83
C ASP A 125 -18.17 -13.59 2.08
N VAL A 126 -18.29 -12.28 1.88
CA VAL A 126 -18.29 -11.29 2.97
C VAL A 126 -19.57 -11.39 3.81
N MET A 127 -20.68 -11.85 3.24
CA MET A 127 -21.94 -12.07 3.97
C MET A 127 -22.01 -13.43 4.69
N SER A 128 -21.22 -14.43 4.29
CA SER A 128 -21.22 -15.77 4.90
C SER A 128 -20.25 -15.91 6.09
N THR A 129 -19.18 -15.10 6.13
CA THR A 129 -18.11 -15.21 7.15
C THR A 129 -18.44 -14.50 8.47
N ALA A 130 -19.61 -13.86 8.57
CA ALA A 130 -20.07 -13.15 9.77
C ALA A 130 -20.66 -14.09 10.85
N LEU A 131 -19.85 -15.01 11.40
CA LEU A 131 -20.19 -15.71 12.65
C LEU A 131 -20.05 -14.75 13.84
N PRO A 132 -21.14 -14.40 14.56
CA PRO A 132 -21.03 -13.62 15.78
C PRO A 132 -20.40 -14.49 16.88
N ALA A 133 -19.21 -14.12 17.35
CA ALA A 133 -18.68 -14.68 18.59
C ALA A 133 -19.60 -14.29 19.75
N ASP A 134 -20.09 -15.27 20.53
CA ASP A 134 -21.12 -15.09 21.56
C ASP A 134 -20.72 -14.08 22.65
N LEU A 135 -21.12 -12.82 22.47
CA LEU A 135 -21.13 -11.82 23.51
C LEU A 135 -22.44 -11.91 24.30
N PRO A 136 -22.40 -11.88 25.65
CA PRO A 136 -23.59 -12.11 26.47
C PRO A 136 -24.66 -11.04 26.24
N SER A 137 -25.82 -11.48 25.74
CA SER A 137 -26.87 -10.59 25.23
C SER A 137 -27.48 -9.67 26.31
N ILE A 138 -27.84 -8.45 25.88
CA ILE A 138 -28.37 -7.40 26.76
C ILE A 138 -29.79 -7.74 27.23
N SER A 139 -29.86 -8.54 28.29
CA SER A 139 -31.07 -8.93 29.02
C SER A 139 -31.08 -8.46 30.47
N THR A 140 -30.01 -7.80 30.92
CA THR A 140 -29.72 -7.54 32.35
C THR A 140 -29.63 -6.07 32.76
N THR A 141 -29.72 -5.10 31.84
CA THR A 141 -29.79 -3.66 32.17
C THR A 141 -31.10 -3.29 32.90
N PHE A 142 -32.19 -4.00 32.60
CA PHE A 142 -33.40 -4.08 33.44
C PHE A 142 -33.56 -5.46 34.09
N GLY A 143 -32.44 -6.14 34.37
CA GLY A 143 -32.44 -7.45 35.02
C GLY A 143 -33.01 -7.40 36.43
N ILE A 144 -33.30 -8.58 36.98
CA ILE A 144 -33.94 -8.77 38.30
C ILE A 144 -33.24 -7.94 39.40
N GLN A 145 -31.91 -7.80 39.36
CA GLN A 145 -31.16 -6.98 40.32
C GLN A 145 -31.47 -5.47 40.20
N GLY A 146 -31.63 -4.92 39.00
CA GLY A 146 -32.03 -3.52 38.80
C GLY A 146 -33.46 -3.25 39.27
N ALA A 147 -34.38 -4.19 39.01
CA ALA A 147 -35.74 -4.16 39.55
C ALA A 147 -35.75 -4.22 41.09
N VAL A 148 -34.97 -5.13 41.70
CA VAL A 148 -34.84 -5.26 43.16
C VAL A 148 -34.19 -4.03 43.80
N VAL A 149 -33.17 -3.42 43.18
CA VAL A 149 -32.59 -2.16 43.67
C VAL A 149 -33.64 -1.05 43.63
N THR A 150 -34.36 -0.89 42.52
CA THR A 150 -35.37 0.18 42.38
C THR A 150 -36.57 -0.03 43.31
N ALA A 151 -37.01 -1.28 43.50
CA ALA A 151 -38.06 -1.65 44.45
C ALA A 151 -37.60 -1.46 45.91
N SER A 152 -36.37 -1.83 46.26
CA SER A 152 -35.85 -1.67 47.61
C SER A 152 -35.55 -0.21 47.96
N THR A 153 -35.10 0.63 47.02
CA THR A 153 -34.95 2.08 47.26
C THR A 153 -36.29 2.79 47.40
N SER A 154 -37.27 2.49 46.56
CA SER A 154 -38.61 3.07 46.66
C SER A 154 -39.34 2.60 47.92
N PHE A 155 -39.27 1.31 48.26
CA PHE A 155 -39.76 0.77 49.53
C PHE A 155 -39.04 1.39 50.74
N SER A 156 -37.73 1.59 50.70
CA SER A 156 -36.97 2.25 51.78
C SER A 156 -37.40 3.71 51.98
N VAL A 157 -37.60 4.47 50.91
CA VAL A 157 -38.10 5.85 51.00
C VAL A 157 -39.54 5.88 51.52
N ALA A 158 -40.43 5.01 51.03
CA ALA A 158 -41.79 4.88 51.53
C ALA A 158 -41.85 4.46 53.01
N TRP A 159 -40.96 3.53 53.42
CA TRP A 159 -40.81 3.07 54.80
C TRP A 159 -40.29 4.18 55.72
N LEU A 160 -39.29 4.96 55.28
CA LEU A 160 -38.78 6.12 56.03
C LEU A 160 -39.87 7.21 56.20
N LEU A 161 -40.62 7.50 55.14
CA LEU A 161 -41.76 8.43 55.19
C LEU A 161 -42.86 7.93 56.15
N HIS A 162 -43.23 6.64 56.08
CA HIS A 162 -44.17 6.02 57.00
C HIS A 162 -43.66 6.04 58.46
N TRP A 163 -42.38 5.73 58.69
CA TRP A 163 -41.72 5.74 60.00
C TRP A 163 -41.61 7.15 60.61
N SER A 164 -41.57 8.20 59.77
CA SER A 164 -41.57 9.61 60.20
C SER A 164 -42.91 10.06 60.82
N ARG A 165 -44.03 9.46 60.39
CA ARG A 165 -45.37 9.74 60.91
C ARG A 165 -45.52 9.17 62.32
N SER A 166 -46.20 9.91 63.20
CA SER A 166 -46.57 9.41 64.54
C SER A 166 -47.76 8.44 64.42
N ARG A 167 -47.79 7.40 65.27
CA ARG A 167 -49.00 6.56 65.45
C ARG A 167 -50.01 7.18 66.42
N THR A 168 -49.73 8.35 66.98
CA THR A 168 -50.63 9.07 67.90
C THR A 168 -50.47 10.58 67.74
N SER A 169 -51.59 11.25 67.45
CA SER A 169 -51.75 12.68 67.12
C SER A 169 -50.95 13.21 65.92
N SER A 170 -51.41 14.34 65.35
CA SER A 170 -50.96 14.90 64.07
C SER A 170 -49.63 15.66 64.12
N GLY A 171 -48.68 15.20 64.96
CA GLY A 171 -47.35 15.79 65.11
C GLY A 171 -46.26 15.02 64.36
N LEU A 172 -45.52 15.69 63.48
CA LEU A 172 -44.25 15.17 62.97
C LEU A 172 -43.18 15.25 64.07
N ASN A 173 -42.50 14.13 64.34
CA ASN A 173 -41.45 14.10 65.36
C ASN A 173 -40.18 14.80 64.82
N PRO A 174 -39.74 15.96 65.34
CA PRO A 174 -38.68 16.75 64.72
C PRO A 174 -37.34 15.99 64.62
N ARG A 175 -37.04 15.14 65.62
CA ARG A 175 -35.86 14.25 65.59
C ARG A 175 -35.91 13.21 64.46
N LYS A 176 -37.10 12.72 64.08
CA LYS A 176 -37.26 11.81 62.93
C LYS A 176 -37.21 12.55 61.59
N VAL A 177 -37.81 13.74 61.52
CA VAL A 177 -37.77 14.60 60.33
C VAL A 177 -36.33 14.99 60.00
N GLY A 178 -35.53 15.36 61.00
CA GLY A 178 -34.10 15.66 60.83
C GLY A 178 -33.30 14.48 60.26
N VAL A 179 -33.56 13.25 60.73
CA VAL A 179 -32.92 12.04 60.18
C VAL A 179 -33.36 11.78 58.73
N LEU A 180 -34.64 11.98 58.40
CA LEU A 180 -35.15 11.82 57.04
C LEU A 180 -34.57 12.87 56.07
N LEU A 181 -34.42 14.12 56.53
CA LEU A 181 -33.77 15.22 55.79
C LEU A 181 -32.29 14.95 55.45
N VAL A 182 -31.60 14.06 56.18
CA VAL A 182 -30.23 13.64 55.86
C VAL A 182 -30.20 12.35 55.03
N LEU A 183 -31.02 11.35 55.35
CA LEU A 183 -31.00 10.06 54.65
C LEU A 183 -31.48 10.16 53.20
N VAL A 184 -32.53 10.94 52.92
CA VAL A 184 -33.08 11.06 51.55
C VAL A 184 -32.08 11.63 50.55
N PRO A 185 -31.40 12.78 50.80
CA PRO A 185 -30.38 13.27 49.86
C PRO A 185 -29.15 12.36 49.77
N VAL A 186 -28.74 11.68 50.85
CA VAL A 186 -27.65 10.69 50.78
C VAL A 186 -28.01 9.52 49.86
N ILE A 187 -29.22 8.98 49.97
CA ILE A 187 -29.73 7.93 49.06
C ILE A 187 -29.80 8.46 47.61
N GLY A 188 -30.23 9.70 47.41
CA GLY A 188 -30.27 10.34 46.10
C GLY A 188 -28.88 10.48 45.44
N VAL A 189 -27.87 10.91 46.20
CA VAL A 189 -26.47 11.02 45.71
C VAL A 189 -25.89 9.64 45.38
N LEU A 190 -26.15 8.62 46.22
CA LEU A 190 -25.71 7.25 45.96
C LEU A 190 -26.39 6.65 44.72
N PHE A 191 -27.68 6.90 44.52
CA PHE A 191 -28.40 6.48 43.31
C PHE A 191 -27.87 7.19 42.06
N TYR A 192 -27.61 8.50 42.13
CA TYR A 192 -27.01 9.25 41.03
C TYR A 192 -25.60 8.73 40.68
N ALA A 193 -24.76 8.46 41.68
CA ALA A 193 -23.43 7.88 41.47
C ALA A 193 -23.49 6.48 40.83
N PHE A 194 -24.43 5.63 41.28
CA PHE A 194 -24.66 4.31 40.69
C PHE A 194 -25.16 4.43 39.23
N ALA A 195 -26.20 5.22 38.97
CA ALA A 195 -26.76 5.41 37.64
C ALA A 195 -25.72 5.95 36.65
N LYS A 196 -24.93 6.96 37.06
CA LYS A 196 -23.80 7.49 36.27
C LYS A 196 -22.75 6.42 35.97
N ARG A 197 -22.41 5.57 36.94
CA ARG A 197 -21.43 4.48 36.76
C ARG A 197 -21.95 3.38 35.82
N GLN A 198 -23.25 3.07 35.84
CA GLN A 198 -23.85 2.14 34.87
C GLN A 198 -23.96 2.76 33.47
N TRP A 199 -24.30 4.05 33.37
CA TRP A 199 -24.31 4.76 32.09
C TRP A 199 -22.94 4.77 31.41
N LEU A 200 -21.86 5.04 32.16
CA LEU A 200 -20.49 4.94 31.66
C LEU A 200 -20.12 3.53 31.18
N LYS A 201 -20.62 2.47 31.82
CA LYS A 201 -20.41 1.08 31.35
C LYS A 201 -21.19 0.78 30.07
N TYR A 202 -22.45 1.17 30.01
CA TYR A 202 -23.30 1.03 28.83
C TYR A 202 -22.67 1.76 27.62
N LEU A 203 -22.25 3.01 27.82
CA LEU A 203 -21.64 3.84 26.79
C LEU A 203 -20.31 3.26 26.24
N ARG A 204 -19.49 2.64 27.10
CA ARG A 204 -18.27 1.94 26.66
C ARG A 204 -18.56 0.70 25.83
N HIS A 205 -19.55 -0.11 26.22
CA HIS A 205 -19.98 -1.25 25.42
C HIS A 205 -20.52 -0.79 24.06
N GLN A 206 -21.33 0.27 24.05
CA GLN A 206 -21.87 0.91 22.86
C GLN A 206 -20.78 1.54 21.95
N ALA A 207 -19.64 1.95 22.52
CA ALA A 207 -18.48 2.42 21.74
C ALA A 207 -17.75 1.29 21.02
N VAL A 208 -17.54 0.14 21.67
CA VAL A 208 -16.95 -1.05 21.01
C VAL A 208 -17.89 -1.58 19.92
N ASP A 209 -19.19 -1.69 20.21
CA ASP A 209 -20.24 -2.10 19.26
C ASP A 209 -20.32 -1.18 18.02
N ALA A 210 -20.33 0.14 18.23
CA ALA A 210 -20.28 1.12 17.15
C ALA A 210 -18.98 1.07 16.34
N ALA A 211 -17.82 0.85 16.99
CA ALA A 211 -16.54 0.71 16.31
C ALA A 211 -16.47 -0.55 15.44
N VAL A 212 -16.88 -1.72 15.96
CA VAL A 212 -16.94 -2.97 15.18
C VAL A 212 -17.85 -2.82 13.97
N THR A 213 -19.03 -2.20 14.14
CA THR A 213 -19.97 -1.94 13.04
C THR A 213 -19.39 -0.98 12.00
N PHE A 214 -18.76 0.11 12.44
CA PHE A 214 -18.10 1.08 11.57
C PHE A 214 -16.95 0.45 10.77
N ILE A 215 -16.11 -0.36 11.42
CA ILE A 215 -14.94 -1.01 10.82
C ILE A 215 -15.36 -2.06 9.80
N SER A 216 -16.33 -2.93 10.13
CA SER A 216 -16.88 -3.91 9.19
C SER A 216 -17.42 -3.25 7.92
N ASN A 217 -18.17 -2.15 8.08
CA ASN A 217 -18.65 -1.37 6.95
C ASN A 217 -17.50 -0.66 6.19
N ALA A 218 -16.46 -0.17 6.87
CA ALA A 218 -15.31 0.44 6.22
C ALA A 218 -14.47 -0.56 5.39
N GLN A 219 -14.27 -1.78 5.90
CA GLN A 219 -13.62 -2.89 5.18
C GLN A 219 -14.48 -3.34 3.98
N GLY A 220 -15.79 -3.54 4.18
CA GLY A 220 -16.71 -3.87 3.09
C GLY A 220 -16.78 -2.79 2.00
N PHE A 221 -16.62 -1.52 2.38
CA PHE A 221 -16.52 -0.42 1.43
C PHE A 221 -15.22 -0.48 0.61
N ASP A 222 -14.08 -0.80 1.22
CA ASP A 222 -12.81 -0.91 0.48
C ASP A 222 -12.83 -2.10 -0.50
N SER A 223 -13.39 -3.24 -0.11
CA SER A 223 -13.61 -4.39 -1.01
C SER A 223 -14.50 -4.02 -2.19
N ALA A 224 -15.65 -3.39 -1.93
CA ALA A 224 -16.57 -2.96 -2.99
C ALA A 224 -16.02 -1.80 -3.84
N ALA A 225 -15.18 -0.92 -3.28
CA ALA A 225 -14.50 0.15 -3.98
C ALA A 225 -13.38 -0.37 -4.89
N SER A 226 -12.58 -1.34 -4.43
CA SER A 226 -11.57 -2.01 -5.24
C SER A 226 -12.21 -2.80 -6.39
N ALA A 227 -13.24 -3.60 -6.08
CA ALA A 227 -14.05 -4.29 -7.09
C ALA A 227 -14.64 -3.29 -8.11
N SER A 228 -15.09 -2.12 -7.65
CA SER A 228 -15.52 -1.04 -8.54
C SER A 228 -14.37 -0.48 -9.39
N VAL A 229 -13.18 -0.21 -8.84
CA VAL A 229 -12.03 0.31 -9.60
C VAL A 229 -11.54 -0.69 -10.66
N VAL A 230 -11.62 -1.98 -10.40
CA VAL A 230 -11.40 -3.05 -11.40
C VAL A 230 -12.52 -3.02 -12.45
N PHE A 231 -13.78 -3.00 -12.01
CA PHE A 231 -14.95 -2.95 -12.90
C PHE A 231 -14.94 -1.72 -13.80
N ILE A 232 -14.51 -0.54 -13.34
CA ILE A 232 -14.42 0.72 -14.11
C ILE A 232 -13.31 0.68 -15.18
N GLN A 233 -12.46 -0.35 -15.23
CA GLN A 233 -11.67 -0.62 -16.45
C GLN A 233 -12.59 -1.00 -17.63
N GLU A 234 -13.80 -1.50 -17.37
CA GLU A 234 -14.94 -1.47 -18.28
C GLU A 234 -15.89 -0.30 -17.92
N VAL A 235 -16.38 0.41 -18.94
CA VAL A 235 -16.87 1.78 -18.73
C VAL A 235 -18.35 1.82 -18.32
N GLU A 236 -18.68 1.47 -17.06
CA GLU A 236 -20.10 1.48 -16.63
C GLU A 236 -20.49 2.05 -15.24
N LEU A 237 -19.71 1.88 -14.16
CA LEU A 237 -20.19 2.31 -12.80
C LEU A 237 -20.52 3.81 -12.71
N VAL A 238 -19.78 4.64 -13.45
CA VAL A 238 -19.94 6.10 -13.45
C VAL A 238 -21.07 6.55 -14.38
N SER A 239 -21.30 5.85 -15.50
CA SER A 239 -22.44 6.13 -16.39
C SER A 239 -23.78 5.63 -15.83
N ARG A 240 -23.76 4.63 -14.93
CA ARG A 240 -24.92 4.27 -14.07
C ARG A 240 -25.19 5.29 -12.95
N GLY A 241 -24.36 6.34 -12.83
CA GLY A 241 -24.66 7.53 -12.03
C GLY A 241 -24.16 7.53 -10.59
N TYR A 242 -23.36 6.54 -10.17
CA TYR A 242 -22.81 6.49 -8.82
C TYR A 242 -21.80 7.63 -8.58
N ARG A 243 -21.97 8.40 -7.50
CA ARG A 243 -21.12 9.55 -7.14
C ARG A 243 -20.22 9.21 -5.97
N ILE A 244 -18.99 8.77 -6.23
CA ILE A 244 -17.99 8.36 -5.22
C ILE A 244 -17.60 9.48 -4.23
N SER A 245 -18.00 10.73 -4.48
CA SER A 245 -17.89 11.84 -3.52
C SER A 245 -18.96 11.85 -2.40
N THR A 246 -19.97 10.97 -2.40
CA THR A 246 -21.03 10.95 -1.38
C THR A 246 -20.58 10.65 0.07
N PRO A 247 -19.64 9.71 0.37
CA PRO A 247 -19.21 9.45 1.75
C PRO A 247 -18.28 10.53 2.32
N LEU A 248 -17.58 11.30 1.48
CA LEU A 248 -16.49 12.18 1.93
C LEU A 248 -16.95 13.34 2.85
N PRO A 249 -18.05 14.09 2.59
CA PRO A 249 -18.46 15.19 3.47
C PRO A 249 -18.94 14.75 4.87
N PRO A 250 -19.67 13.63 5.05
CA PRO A 250 -19.89 13.04 6.37
C PRO A 250 -18.59 12.72 7.13
N TYR A 251 -17.59 12.14 6.45
CA TYR A 251 -16.29 11.84 7.04
C TYR A 251 -15.57 13.12 7.51
N ILE A 252 -15.46 14.14 6.65
CA ILE A 252 -14.83 15.43 7.01
C ILE A 252 -15.53 16.09 8.21
N ARG A 253 -16.86 16.08 8.27
CA ARG A 253 -17.61 16.65 9.42
C ARG A 253 -17.39 15.86 10.71
N ALA A 254 -17.33 14.54 10.65
CA ALA A 254 -17.01 13.70 11.81
C ALA A 254 -15.58 13.96 12.29
N GLN A 255 -14.61 14.09 11.38
CA GLN A 255 -13.23 14.43 11.69
C GLN A 255 -13.12 15.78 12.43
N HIS A 256 -13.76 16.85 11.94
CA HIS A 256 -13.79 18.15 12.62
C HIS A 256 -14.49 18.10 13.99
N THR A 257 -15.45 17.18 14.17
CA THR A 257 -16.17 16.99 15.44
C THR A 257 -15.33 16.20 16.46
N LEU A 258 -14.58 15.19 15.99
CA LEU A 258 -13.76 14.32 16.83
C LEU A 258 -12.42 14.95 17.23
N ARG A 259 -11.69 15.59 16.31
CA ARG A 259 -10.36 16.18 16.55
C ARG A 259 -10.28 17.02 17.86
N PRO A 260 -11.19 17.97 18.16
CA PRO A 260 -11.13 18.77 19.41
C PRO A 260 -11.49 18.01 20.70
N LEU A 261 -11.93 16.75 20.63
CA LEU A 261 -12.25 15.91 21.80
C LEU A 261 -11.06 15.05 22.28
N THR A 262 -10.01 14.95 21.46
CA THR A 262 -8.81 14.12 21.63
C THR A 262 -7.71 14.81 22.44
N ASP A 263 -6.74 14.04 22.93
CA ASP A 263 -5.49 14.63 23.40
C ASP A 263 -4.53 14.91 22.23
N ALA A 264 -4.14 16.17 22.04
CA ALA A 264 -3.26 16.59 20.96
C ALA A 264 -1.88 15.91 21.02
N THR A 265 -1.33 15.68 22.21
CA THR A 265 -0.04 15.00 22.38
C THR A 265 -0.07 13.51 22.06
N ASN A 266 -1.23 12.86 22.09
CA ASN A 266 -1.39 11.47 21.64
C ASN A 266 -1.83 11.40 20.17
N LEU A 267 -2.66 12.33 19.70
CA LEU A 267 -3.03 12.42 18.28
C LEU A 267 -1.80 12.62 17.39
N ALA A 268 -0.88 13.50 17.78
CA ALA A 268 0.37 13.71 17.04
C ALA A 268 1.20 12.41 16.91
N LYS A 269 1.30 11.61 17.98
CA LYS A 269 1.99 10.30 17.93
C LYS A 269 1.28 9.31 17.01
N TYR A 270 -0.05 9.30 16.97
CA TYR A 270 -0.78 8.41 16.05
C TYR A 270 -0.68 8.86 14.59
N TYR A 271 -0.52 10.17 14.32
CA TYR A 271 -0.20 10.64 12.97
C TYR A 271 1.23 10.24 12.54
N ASP A 272 2.19 10.32 13.46
CA ASP A 272 3.58 9.88 13.30
C ASP A 272 3.68 8.35 13.08
N ILE A 273 2.95 7.54 13.86
CA ILE A 273 2.93 6.06 13.77
C ILE A 273 2.22 5.52 12.51
N TYR A 274 1.37 6.31 11.84
CA TYR A 274 0.56 5.87 10.69
C TYR A 274 0.76 6.72 9.43
N ASP A 275 1.85 7.49 9.37
CA ASP A 275 2.29 8.32 8.25
C ASP A 275 1.19 9.26 7.72
N ILE A 276 0.53 10.00 8.62
CA ILE A 276 -0.52 10.96 8.26
C ILE A 276 0.05 12.37 8.24
N SER A 277 0.41 12.87 7.05
CA SER A 277 0.80 14.28 6.91
C SER A 277 -0.41 15.20 7.14
N GLU A 278 -0.21 16.31 7.86
CA GLU A 278 -1.26 17.32 8.02
C GLU A 278 -1.51 18.10 6.71
N GLU A 279 -0.54 18.14 5.79
CA GLU A 279 -0.63 18.87 4.53
C GLU A 279 -1.55 18.18 3.52
N GLU A 280 -1.39 16.86 3.28
CA GLU A 280 -2.31 16.08 2.44
C GLU A 280 -3.71 16.00 3.04
N LEU A 281 -3.80 15.97 4.38
CA LEU A 281 -5.06 15.99 5.11
C LEU A 281 -5.80 17.33 4.93
N MET A 282 -5.07 18.45 4.86
CA MET A 282 -5.63 19.77 4.51
C MET A 282 -5.97 19.87 3.01
N GLU A 283 -5.18 19.31 2.10
CA GLU A 283 -5.52 19.27 0.66
C GLU A 283 -6.80 18.44 0.42
N ALA A 284 -6.91 17.27 1.07
CA ALA A 284 -8.08 16.39 0.98
C ALA A 284 -9.37 17.05 1.49
N GLN A 285 -9.27 17.99 2.43
CA GLN A 285 -10.38 18.83 2.90
C GLN A 285 -10.66 20.00 1.93
N ALA A 286 -9.63 20.78 1.56
CA ALA A 286 -9.78 22.01 0.80
C ALA A 286 -10.27 21.77 -0.63
N ALA A 287 -9.75 20.74 -1.31
CA ALA A 287 -10.08 20.43 -2.70
C ALA A 287 -11.42 19.66 -2.86
N PHE A 288 -12.35 19.86 -1.91
CA PHE A 288 -13.78 19.57 -2.05
C PHE A 288 -14.59 20.81 -2.49
N ASP A 289 -14.13 22.03 -2.18
CA ASP A 289 -14.82 23.28 -2.53
C ASP A 289 -14.60 23.71 -4.00
N GLU A 290 -13.68 23.07 -4.71
CA GLU A 290 -13.47 23.30 -6.14
C GLU A 290 -14.66 22.75 -6.96
N ARG A 291 -15.20 23.60 -7.85
CA ARG A 291 -16.38 23.26 -8.64
C ARG A 291 -16.07 22.19 -9.69
N ALA A 292 -17.00 21.24 -9.83
CA ALA A 292 -16.94 20.14 -10.78
C ALA A 292 -16.47 20.56 -12.19
N THR A 293 -15.26 20.16 -12.55
CA THR A 293 -14.75 20.14 -13.92
C THR A 293 -15.25 18.90 -14.66
N GLU A 294 -15.20 18.93 -15.99
CA GLU A 294 -15.71 17.84 -16.84
C GLU A 294 -14.98 16.49 -16.59
N ASP A 295 -13.74 16.54 -16.10
CA ASP A 295 -12.91 15.38 -15.73
C ASP A 295 -13.33 14.67 -14.42
N GLN A 296 -14.33 15.15 -13.67
CA GLN A 296 -14.76 14.54 -12.39
C GLN A 296 -15.17 13.07 -12.53
N TYR A 297 -15.55 12.64 -13.73
CA TYR A 297 -15.96 11.27 -14.07
C TYR A 297 -14.81 10.39 -14.61
N SER A 298 -13.58 10.88 -14.61
CA SER A 298 -12.39 10.14 -15.07
C SER A 298 -11.87 9.14 -14.03
N LEU A 299 -11.29 8.03 -14.50
CA LEU A 299 -10.57 7.05 -13.66
C LEU A 299 -9.49 7.68 -12.76
N ARG A 300 -8.89 8.80 -13.19
CA ARG A 300 -7.89 9.54 -12.41
C ARG A 300 -8.53 10.28 -11.24
N ALA A 301 -9.55 11.11 -11.49
CA ALA A 301 -10.27 11.83 -10.45
C ALA A 301 -10.91 10.85 -9.43
N LEU A 302 -11.40 9.72 -9.92
CA LEU A 302 -12.01 8.64 -9.14
C LEU A 302 -11.01 7.99 -8.16
N ARG A 303 -9.79 7.68 -8.61
CA ARG A 303 -8.70 7.21 -7.72
C ARG A 303 -8.28 8.28 -6.70
N THR A 304 -8.21 9.55 -7.11
CA THR A 304 -7.92 10.67 -6.19
C THR A 304 -8.99 10.82 -5.11
N LEU A 305 -10.28 10.65 -5.42
CA LEU A 305 -11.36 10.71 -4.44
C LEU A 305 -11.29 9.56 -3.42
N PHE A 306 -10.97 8.34 -3.85
CA PHE A 306 -10.75 7.23 -2.92
C PHE A 306 -9.54 7.45 -2.00
N GLY A 307 -8.42 7.96 -2.53
CA GLY A 307 -7.24 8.32 -1.72
C GLY A 307 -7.56 9.38 -0.65
N ARG A 308 -8.32 10.43 -1.02
CA ARG A 308 -8.77 11.46 -0.06
C ARG A 308 -9.68 10.89 1.03
N LEU A 309 -10.62 10.00 0.68
CA LEU A 309 -11.48 9.32 1.65
C LEU A 309 -10.67 8.43 2.62
N TYR A 310 -9.67 7.71 2.09
CA TYR A 310 -8.77 6.86 2.87
C TYR A 310 -7.95 7.69 3.88
N ILE A 311 -7.35 8.80 3.47
CA ILE A 311 -6.59 9.72 4.33
C ILE A 311 -7.48 10.33 5.44
N VAL A 312 -8.68 10.80 5.10
CA VAL A 312 -9.64 11.33 6.08
C VAL A 312 -10.10 10.24 7.05
N ARG A 313 -10.32 8.99 6.58
CA ARG A 313 -10.64 7.84 7.45
C ARG A 313 -9.48 7.49 8.39
N LYS A 314 -8.24 7.44 7.90
CA LYS A 314 -7.02 7.26 8.72
C LYS A 314 -6.98 8.29 9.87
N SER A 315 -7.22 9.57 9.56
CA SER A 315 -7.28 10.65 10.57
C SER A 315 -8.41 10.44 11.60
N ILE A 316 -9.60 10.00 11.17
CA ILE A 316 -10.71 9.66 12.10
C ILE A 316 -10.35 8.50 13.02
N LEU A 317 -9.75 7.42 12.51
CA LEU A 317 -9.32 6.28 13.31
C LEU A 317 -8.24 6.68 14.32
N CYS A 318 -7.28 7.53 13.93
CA CYS A 318 -6.29 8.10 14.85
C CYS A 318 -6.92 9.03 15.89
N CYS A 319 -7.96 9.80 15.54
CA CYS A 319 -8.73 10.57 16.52
C CYS A 319 -9.41 9.65 17.54
N LEU A 320 -10.01 8.54 17.10
CA LEU A 320 -10.65 7.56 17.99
C LEU A 320 -9.63 6.89 18.94
N LEU A 321 -8.43 6.55 18.45
CA LEU A 321 -7.32 6.05 19.28
C LEU A 321 -6.82 7.09 20.31
N ALA A 322 -6.87 8.38 19.97
CA ALA A 322 -6.47 9.49 20.84
C ALA A 322 -7.53 9.93 21.88
N LEU A 323 -8.66 9.21 22.01
CA LEU A 323 -9.72 9.53 22.99
C LEU A 323 -9.39 9.01 24.40
N GLY A 324 -9.16 9.93 25.34
CA GLY A 324 -8.99 9.59 26.75
C GLY A 324 -10.28 9.11 27.46
N ALA A 325 -10.14 8.13 28.36
CA ALA A 325 -11.20 7.64 29.24
C ALA A 325 -10.81 7.84 30.73
N ASP A 326 -11.04 9.04 31.24
CA ASP A 326 -10.62 9.49 32.59
C ASP A 326 -11.52 8.94 33.73
N GLY A 327 -12.63 8.28 33.38
CA GLY A 327 -13.68 7.87 34.30
C GLY A 327 -14.49 9.05 34.85
N GLY A 328 -14.44 10.20 34.19
CA GLY A 328 -14.97 11.48 34.63
C GLY A 328 -16.46 11.71 34.35
N GLY A 329 -16.88 12.98 34.44
CA GLY A 329 -18.14 13.44 33.85
C GLY A 329 -17.97 13.83 32.37
N SER A 330 -16.78 14.35 32.03
CA SER A 330 -16.32 14.65 30.67
C SER A 330 -16.40 13.46 29.72
N ASP A 331 -16.03 12.26 30.19
CA ASP A 331 -16.14 11.00 29.46
C ASP A 331 -17.52 10.80 28.84
N ILE A 332 -18.60 11.18 29.53
CA ILE A 332 -19.96 10.94 29.04
C ILE A 332 -20.21 11.73 27.77
N ALA A 333 -19.92 13.04 27.78
CA ALA A 333 -20.05 13.86 26.58
C ALA A 333 -19.08 13.42 25.46
N ARG A 334 -17.79 13.24 25.80
CA ARG A 334 -16.74 12.81 24.85
C ARG A 334 -17.12 11.51 24.13
N TRP A 335 -17.51 10.48 24.88
CA TRP A 335 -17.81 9.16 24.32
C TRP A 335 -19.22 9.06 23.74
N THR A 336 -20.20 9.85 24.18
CA THR A 336 -21.51 9.95 23.50
C THR A 336 -21.32 10.54 22.11
N THR A 337 -20.61 11.67 21.96
CA THR A 337 -20.32 12.23 20.64
C THR A 337 -19.48 11.28 19.77
N ALA A 338 -18.51 10.57 20.35
CA ALA A 338 -17.76 9.55 19.59
C ALA A 338 -18.63 8.38 19.10
N VAL A 339 -19.53 7.87 19.95
CA VAL A 339 -20.50 6.82 19.60
C VAL A 339 -21.47 7.28 18.52
N GLU A 340 -21.94 8.53 18.60
CA GLU A 340 -22.81 9.15 17.60
C GLU A 340 -22.09 9.25 16.25
N GLN A 341 -20.88 9.83 16.21
CA GLN A 341 -20.11 9.94 14.96
C GLN A 341 -19.74 8.58 14.37
N MET A 342 -19.34 7.58 15.17
CA MET A 342 -19.10 6.22 14.66
C MET A 342 -20.37 5.59 14.07
N ARG A 343 -21.54 5.80 14.67
CA ARG A 343 -22.82 5.29 14.15
C ARG A 343 -23.24 5.99 12.86
N ASP A 344 -23.12 7.31 12.80
CA ASP A 344 -23.46 8.10 11.61
C ASP A 344 -22.55 7.72 10.43
N LEU A 345 -21.25 7.55 10.69
CA LEU A 345 -20.30 7.05 9.69
C LEU A 345 -20.59 5.60 9.29
N ALA A 346 -20.94 4.72 10.23
CA ALA A 346 -21.33 3.34 9.91
C ALA A 346 -22.57 3.29 9.01
N HIS A 347 -23.59 4.11 9.28
CA HIS A 347 -24.81 4.22 8.47
C HIS A 347 -24.50 4.74 7.06
N VAL A 348 -23.80 5.88 6.95
CA VAL A 348 -23.40 6.46 5.66
C VAL A 348 -22.55 5.48 4.86
N THR A 349 -21.60 4.79 5.50
CA THR A 349 -20.73 3.84 4.81
C THR A 349 -21.54 2.63 4.33
N GLY A 350 -22.36 2.02 5.20
CA GLY A 350 -23.24 0.90 4.84
C GLY A 350 -24.23 1.23 3.71
N GLU A 351 -24.82 2.42 3.71
CA GLU A 351 -25.65 2.91 2.60
C GLU A 351 -24.88 2.98 1.28
N ASN A 352 -23.64 3.49 1.30
CA ASN A 352 -22.83 3.62 0.09
C ASN A 352 -22.28 2.25 -0.38
N ILE A 353 -21.93 1.33 0.52
CA ILE A 353 -21.68 -0.08 0.17
C ILE A 353 -22.90 -0.65 -0.55
N HIS A 354 -24.08 -0.61 0.07
CA HIS A 354 -25.27 -1.24 -0.50
C HIS A 354 -25.62 -0.65 -1.88
N LYS A 355 -25.48 0.67 -2.07
CA LYS A 355 -25.65 1.30 -3.39
C LYS A 355 -24.59 0.83 -4.41
N MET A 356 -23.33 0.74 -4.01
CA MET A 356 -22.23 0.30 -4.88
C MET A 356 -22.36 -1.18 -5.25
N THR A 357 -22.63 -2.07 -4.28
CA THR A 357 -22.91 -3.49 -4.48
C THR A 357 -24.17 -3.72 -5.31
N ASN A 358 -25.25 -2.95 -5.12
CA ASN A 358 -26.45 -3.08 -5.96
C ASN A 358 -26.16 -2.72 -7.43
N ILE A 359 -25.32 -1.70 -7.70
CA ILE A 359 -24.94 -1.29 -9.06
C ILE A 359 -23.98 -2.31 -9.72
N LEU A 360 -23.09 -2.93 -8.93
CA LEU A 360 -22.23 -4.05 -9.38
C LEU A 360 -23.04 -5.32 -9.66
N ASN A 361 -24.11 -5.57 -8.89
CA ASN A 361 -25.00 -6.72 -9.06
C ASN A 361 -26.18 -6.45 -10.02
N GLU A 362 -26.25 -5.27 -10.64
CA GLU A 362 -27.40 -4.87 -11.48
C GLU A 362 -27.44 -5.62 -12.82
N ASP A 363 -26.33 -6.26 -13.21
CA ASP A 363 -26.22 -7.11 -14.40
C ASP A 363 -27.07 -8.39 -14.31
N ASP A 364 -27.44 -8.82 -13.09
CA ASP A 364 -28.26 -10.03 -12.85
C ASP A 364 -29.78 -9.81 -12.98
N ARG A 365 -30.29 -8.57 -13.17
CA ARG A 365 -31.75 -8.31 -13.17
C ARG A 365 -32.28 -7.31 -14.20
N ASP A 366 -33.02 -7.89 -15.15
CA ASP A 366 -34.08 -7.31 -15.98
C ASP A 366 -33.75 -6.11 -16.88
N VAL A 367 -33.91 -6.34 -18.19
CA VAL A 367 -33.68 -5.36 -19.25
C VAL A 367 -34.71 -4.21 -19.19
N ILE A 368 -34.28 -3.05 -18.71
CA ILE A 368 -34.99 -1.77 -18.89
C ILE A 368 -34.41 -1.06 -20.12
N PRO A 369 -35.23 -0.65 -21.11
CA PRO A 369 -34.73 0.03 -22.30
C PRO A 369 -34.21 1.44 -21.95
N PRO A 370 -32.98 1.81 -22.37
CA PRO A 370 -32.42 3.12 -22.06
C PRO A 370 -33.21 4.24 -22.74
N SER A 371 -33.57 5.27 -21.95
CA SER A 371 -34.07 6.53 -22.50
C SER A 371 -32.91 7.34 -23.13
N PRO A 372 -33.18 8.22 -24.10
CA PRO A 372 -32.17 8.58 -25.09
C PRO A 372 -31.19 9.66 -24.60
N LEU A 373 -29.91 9.29 -24.52
CA LEU A 373 -28.76 10.20 -24.67
C LEU A 373 -27.94 9.81 -25.92
N PRO A 374 -27.24 10.76 -26.57
CA PRO A 374 -27.11 10.71 -28.03
C PRO A 374 -25.99 9.81 -28.58
N THR A 375 -26.39 9.01 -29.57
CA THR A 375 -25.57 8.58 -30.73
C THR A 375 -24.25 7.84 -30.45
N ALA A 376 -24.37 6.55 -30.12
CA ALA A 376 -23.48 5.54 -30.70
C ALA A 376 -24.15 4.93 -31.95
N SER A 377 -23.37 4.43 -32.91
CA SER A 377 -23.91 3.73 -34.09
C SER A 377 -23.98 2.22 -33.83
N PRO A 378 -25.05 1.52 -34.26
CA PRO A 378 -25.36 0.16 -33.79
C PRO A 378 -24.27 -0.89 -34.09
N ASN A 379 -23.47 -0.71 -35.15
CA ASN A 379 -22.33 -1.58 -35.42
C ASN A 379 -21.23 -1.48 -34.34
N LYS A 380 -21.08 -0.33 -33.69
CA LYS A 380 -20.07 -0.12 -32.63
C LYS A 380 -20.44 -0.83 -31.34
N ASP A 381 -21.74 -0.96 -31.05
CA ASP A 381 -22.25 -1.63 -29.86
C ASP A 381 -22.29 -3.15 -30.01
N ASN A 382 -22.56 -3.66 -31.23
CA ASN A 382 -22.34 -5.08 -31.55
C ASN A 382 -20.86 -5.49 -31.36
N LEU A 383 -19.92 -4.65 -31.79
CA LEU A 383 -18.48 -4.90 -31.58
C LEU A 383 -18.08 -4.85 -30.09
N ARG A 384 -18.70 -3.97 -29.30
CA ARG A 384 -18.52 -3.93 -27.82
C ARG A 384 -19.04 -5.21 -27.15
N ALA A 385 -20.21 -5.71 -27.56
CA ALA A 385 -20.76 -6.96 -27.05
C ALA A 385 -19.87 -8.17 -27.40
N GLN A 386 -19.37 -8.24 -28.64
CA GLN A 386 -18.39 -9.27 -29.02
C GLN A 386 -17.09 -9.19 -28.20
N TYR A 387 -16.60 -7.99 -27.90
CA TYR A 387 -15.42 -7.78 -27.06
C TYR A 387 -15.63 -8.26 -25.61
N ARG A 388 -16.80 -7.97 -25.02
CA ARG A 388 -17.18 -8.46 -23.68
C ARG A 388 -17.19 -9.99 -23.59
N ASN A 389 -17.77 -10.66 -24.60
CA ASN A 389 -17.79 -12.13 -24.63
C ASN A 389 -16.38 -12.73 -24.71
N ILE A 390 -15.45 -12.07 -25.42
CA ILE A 390 -14.04 -12.49 -25.49
C ILE A 390 -13.31 -12.22 -24.15
N ASN A 391 -13.63 -11.14 -23.45
CA ASN A 391 -13.11 -10.87 -22.11
C ASN A 391 -13.58 -11.92 -21.08
N SER A 392 -14.87 -12.27 -21.07
CA SER A 392 -15.42 -13.36 -20.21
C SER A 392 -14.65 -14.66 -20.38
N LEU A 393 -14.51 -15.10 -21.63
CA LEU A 393 -13.75 -16.32 -21.98
C LEU A 393 -12.28 -16.22 -21.52
N SER A 394 -11.62 -15.07 -21.69
CA SER A 394 -10.25 -14.87 -21.23
C SER A 394 -10.12 -14.88 -19.70
N GLN A 395 -11.11 -14.39 -18.97
CA GLN A 395 -11.13 -14.40 -17.51
C GLN A 395 -11.41 -15.79 -16.96
N GLY A 396 -12.39 -16.51 -17.52
CA GLY A 396 -12.71 -17.87 -17.12
C GLY A 396 -11.59 -18.88 -17.43
N ILE A 397 -10.85 -18.71 -18.54
CA ILE A 397 -9.62 -19.49 -18.81
C ILE A 397 -8.55 -19.25 -17.72
N ARG A 398 -8.40 -18.03 -17.20
CA ARG A 398 -7.48 -17.73 -16.09
C ARG A 398 -7.95 -18.35 -14.77
N ALA A 399 -9.26 -18.32 -14.50
CA ALA A 399 -9.85 -18.97 -13.32
C ALA A 399 -9.65 -20.50 -13.35
N LEU A 400 -9.88 -21.13 -14.50
CA LEU A 400 -9.61 -22.55 -14.74
C LEU A 400 -8.13 -22.89 -14.53
N HIS A 401 -7.22 -22.07 -15.08
CA HIS A 401 -5.77 -22.23 -14.91
C HIS A 401 -5.36 -22.14 -13.44
N ALA A 402 -5.92 -21.19 -12.68
CA ALA A 402 -5.67 -21.06 -11.24
C ALA A 402 -6.17 -22.28 -10.45
N LYS A 403 -7.41 -22.74 -10.67
CA LYS A 403 -7.93 -23.98 -10.05
C LYS A 403 -7.06 -25.19 -10.37
N MET A 404 -6.62 -25.34 -11.62
CA MET A 404 -5.80 -26.47 -12.04
C MET A 404 -4.36 -26.41 -11.47
N HIS A 405 -3.81 -25.22 -11.22
CA HIS A 405 -2.57 -25.06 -10.46
C HIS A 405 -2.74 -25.49 -9.00
N ILE A 406 -3.78 -25.00 -8.33
CA ILE A 406 -4.08 -25.33 -6.92
C ILE A 406 -4.33 -26.84 -6.75
N LEU A 407 -5.04 -27.48 -7.68
CA LEU A 407 -5.22 -28.94 -7.71
C LEU A 407 -3.87 -29.69 -7.83
N LYS A 408 -2.99 -29.23 -8.72
CA LYS A 408 -1.66 -29.82 -8.93
C LYS A 408 -0.81 -29.70 -7.66
N GLU A 409 -0.86 -28.54 -7.03
CA GLU A 409 -0.10 -28.19 -5.82
C GLU A 409 -0.57 -29.00 -4.60
N ALA A 410 -1.89 -29.05 -4.37
CA ALA A 410 -2.53 -29.88 -3.34
C ALA A 410 -2.32 -31.39 -3.56
N SER A 411 -2.13 -31.82 -4.82
CA SER A 411 -1.77 -33.18 -5.17
C SER A 411 -0.30 -33.48 -4.81
N SER A 412 0.64 -32.62 -5.21
CA SER A 412 2.06 -32.79 -4.86
C SER A 412 2.31 -32.76 -3.35
N SER A 413 1.61 -31.90 -2.59
CA SER A 413 1.85 -31.73 -1.16
C SER A 413 1.26 -32.84 -0.27
N ASN A 414 0.35 -33.68 -0.78
CA ASN A 414 -0.22 -34.80 -0.01
C ASN A 414 0.39 -36.17 -0.36
N LEU A 415 1.28 -36.24 -1.35
CA LEU A 415 2.04 -37.45 -1.69
C LEU A 415 2.96 -37.91 -0.54
N GLU A 416 3.25 -37.03 0.42
CA GLU A 416 4.11 -37.28 1.58
C GLU A 416 3.36 -37.77 2.84
N ARG A 417 2.03 -37.98 2.77
CA ARG A 417 1.19 -38.41 3.90
C ARG A 417 0.62 -39.82 3.73
N PRO A 418 0.48 -40.61 4.82
CA PRO A 418 0.04 -42.00 4.74
C PRO A 418 -1.48 -42.20 4.54
N ASP A 419 -2.31 -41.20 4.84
CA ASP A 419 -3.78 -41.32 4.86
C ASP A 419 -4.42 -41.00 3.49
N ALA A 420 -4.30 -41.92 2.53
CA ALA A 420 -4.79 -41.74 1.16
C ALA A 420 -6.32 -41.52 1.03
N GLY A 421 -7.12 -42.02 1.99
CA GLY A 421 -8.57 -42.10 1.86
C GLY A 421 -9.31 -40.75 1.89
N GLU A 422 -8.85 -39.77 2.66
CA GLU A 422 -9.47 -38.44 2.68
C GLU A 422 -9.07 -37.60 1.45
N PHE A 423 -7.86 -37.83 0.93
CA PHE A 423 -7.36 -37.16 -0.26
C PHE A 423 -8.21 -37.52 -1.50
N GLU A 424 -8.45 -38.81 -1.77
CA GLU A 424 -9.29 -39.24 -2.91
C GLU A 424 -10.72 -38.68 -2.84
N ALA A 425 -11.31 -38.63 -1.64
CA ALA A 425 -12.64 -38.04 -1.41
C ALA A 425 -12.67 -36.53 -1.70
N SER A 426 -11.57 -35.81 -1.46
CA SER A 426 -11.44 -34.38 -1.78
C SER A 426 -11.15 -34.10 -3.26
N LEU A 427 -10.55 -35.06 -3.97
CA LEU A 427 -10.05 -34.90 -5.34
C LEU A 427 -11.19 -34.94 -6.38
N MET A 428 -12.12 -35.89 -6.22
CA MET A 428 -13.26 -36.08 -7.13
C MET A 428 -14.12 -34.81 -7.35
N PRO A 429 -14.62 -34.10 -6.31
CA PRO A 429 -15.42 -32.89 -6.52
C PRO A 429 -14.63 -31.73 -7.16
N GLN A 430 -13.30 -31.69 -7.00
CA GLN A 430 -12.46 -30.68 -7.67
C GLN A 430 -12.35 -30.98 -9.18
N TYR A 431 -12.19 -32.25 -9.57
CA TYR A 431 -12.27 -32.68 -10.97
C TYR A 431 -13.65 -32.42 -11.57
N GLU A 432 -14.74 -32.62 -10.82
CA GLU A 432 -16.10 -32.28 -11.29
C GLU A 432 -16.30 -30.77 -11.48
N SER A 433 -15.73 -29.93 -10.59
CA SER A 433 -15.76 -28.46 -10.76
C SER A 433 -14.96 -28.02 -11.99
N ILE A 434 -13.74 -28.52 -12.19
CA ILE A 434 -12.93 -28.26 -13.39
C ILE A 434 -13.67 -28.71 -14.65
N GLY A 435 -14.32 -29.88 -14.60
CA GLY A 435 -15.17 -30.38 -15.67
C GLY A 435 -16.45 -29.56 -15.90
N ALA A 436 -16.94 -28.80 -14.92
CA ALA A 436 -18.04 -27.86 -15.07
C ALA A 436 -17.59 -26.53 -15.70
N ASP A 437 -16.48 -25.97 -15.22
CA ASP A 437 -15.87 -24.76 -15.78
C ASP A 437 -15.57 -24.93 -17.28
N ILE A 438 -14.95 -26.05 -17.68
CA ILE A 438 -14.66 -26.37 -19.09
C ILE A 438 -15.93 -26.41 -19.94
N ARG A 439 -17.05 -26.92 -19.40
CA ARG A 439 -18.35 -26.93 -20.10
C ARG A 439 -18.95 -25.52 -20.22
N SER A 440 -18.82 -24.68 -19.19
CA SER A 440 -19.23 -23.26 -19.27
C SER A 440 -18.44 -22.51 -20.34
N LEU A 441 -17.11 -22.65 -20.35
CA LEU A 441 -16.23 -21.97 -21.31
C LEU A 441 -16.48 -22.43 -22.75
N LEU A 442 -16.79 -23.71 -22.96
CA LEU A 442 -17.21 -24.21 -24.27
C LEU A 442 -18.55 -23.58 -24.69
N GLN A 443 -19.53 -23.49 -23.79
CA GLN A 443 -20.83 -22.89 -24.06
C GLN A 443 -20.76 -21.36 -24.29
N GLU A 444 -19.90 -20.64 -23.56
CA GLU A 444 -19.59 -19.22 -23.78
C GLU A 444 -18.92 -19.00 -25.15
N TRP A 445 -17.98 -19.88 -25.52
CA TRP A 445 -17.33 -19.81 -26.84
C TRP A 445 -18.30 -20.13 -27.98
N GLU A 446 -19.14 -21.17 -27.85
CA GLU A 446 -20.13 -21.54 -28.87
C GLU A 446 -21.22 -20.47 -29.02
N SER A 447 -21.70 -19.89 -27.92
CA SER A 447 -22.67 -18.78 -27.96
C SER A 447 -22.04 -17.50 -28.53
N GLY A 448 -20.84 -17.12 -28.13
CA GLY A 448 -20.10 -16.00 -28.72
C GLY A 448 -19.84 -16.18 -30.21
N LYS A 449 -19.48 -17.39 -30.65
CA LYS A 449 -19.30 -17.76 -32.06
C LYS A 449 -20.62 -17.68 -32.84
N SER A 450 -21.74 -18.14 -32.28
CA SER A 450 -23.05 -18.06 -32.97
C SER A 450 -23.58 -16.62 -33.07
N ALA A 451 -23.34 -15.78 -32.06
CA ALA A 451 -23.60 -14.34 -32.11
C ALA A 451 -22.74 -13.63 -33.18
N LEU A 452 -21.50 -14.06 -33.39
CA LEU A 452 -20.62 -13.53 -34.43
C LEU A 452 -21.05 -13.99 -35.84
N MET A 453 -21.42 -15.27 -36.02
CA MET A 453 -21.94 -15.77 -37.31
C MET A 453 -23.26 -15.08 -37.70
N SER A 454 -24.23 -14.97 -36.79
CA SER A 454 -25.49 -14.25 -37.03
C SER A 454 -25.34 -12.72 -37.20
N SER A 455 -24.20 -12.16 -36.80
CA SER A 455 -23.81 -10.78 -37.15
C SER A 455 -23.25 -10.68 -38.57
N LEU A 456 -22.60 -11.73 -39.07
CA LEU A 456 -22.01 -11.81 -40.41
C LEU A 456 -23.04 -12.16 -41.50
N GLU A 457 -24.09 -12.92 -41.15
CA GLU A 457 -25.14 -13.37 -42.08
C GLU A 457 -26.15 -12.28 -42.49
N LYS A 458 -26.09 -11.06 -41.92
CA LYS A 458 -27.00 -9.95 -42.29
C LYS A 458 -26.56 -9.27 -43.60
N PRO A 459 -27.28 -9.44 -44.73
CA PRO A 459 -26.89 -8.84 -46.01
C PRO A 459 -27.30 -7.36 -46.08
N ALA A 460 -26.57 -6.56 -46.87
CA ALA A 460 -26.89 -5.16 -47.08
C ALA A 460 -28.00 -4.98 -48.15
N ASN A 461 -29.24 -4.73 -47.69
CA ASN A 461 -30.46 -4.44 -48.46
C ASN A 461 -30.95 -5.59 -49.38
N PRO A 462 -32.28 -5.72 -49.57
CA PRO A 462 -33.00 -4.87 -50.54
C PRO A 462 -34.19 -4.10 -49.94
N GLU A 463 -34.88 -3.36 -50.80
CA GLU A 463 -35.95 -2.40 -50.44
C GLU A 463 -37.33 -3.04 -50.18
N PHE A 464 -38.23 -2.21 -49.61
CA PHE A 464 -39.69 -2.27 -49.74
C PHE A 464 -40.43 -3.60 -49.44
N SER A 465 -40.98 -3.70 -48.22
CA SER A 465 -42.39 -4.11 -48.07
C SER A 465 -42.99 -3.67 -46.71
N ARG A 466 -43.96 -2.75 -46.75
CA ARG A 466 -44.92 -2.52 -45.66
C ARG A 466 -46.18 -3.33 -45.95
N PRO A 467 -46.75 -4.00 -44.94
CA PRO A 467 -48.19 -4.04 -44.73
C PRO A 467 -48.55 -3.07 -43.59
N SER A 468 -49.33 -2.03 -43.89
CA SER A 468 -49.83 -1.12 -42.86
C SER A 468 -50.95 -1.74 -42.03
N SER A 469 -50.87 -1.62 -40.70
CA SER A 469 -51.96 -1.94 -39.80
C SER A 469 -53.21 -1.09 -40.11
N PHE A 470 -54.29 -1.72 -40.57
CA PHE A 470 -55.57 -1.05 -40.74
C PHE A 470 -56.34 -0.97 -39.41
N LEU A 471 -56.94 0.19 -39.16
CA LEU A 471 -57.66 0.51 -37.93
C LEU A 471 -59.07 -0.13 -37.89
N LYS A 472 -59.54 -0.44 -36.68
CA LYS A 472 -60.97 -0.58 -36.40
C LYS A 472 -61.59 0.82 -36.26
N THR A 473 -62.60 1.15 -37.05
CA THR A 473 -63.70 2.06 -36.66
C THR A 473 -64.85 1.99 -37.67
N PRO A 474 -66.08 1.67 -37.23
CA PRO A 474 -67.29 1.98 -37.99
C PRO A 474 -67.95 3.26 -37.45
N LEU A 475 -67.98 4.34 -38.24
CA LEU A 475 -69.20 5.06 -38.67
C LEU A 475 -68.82 6.27 -39.55
N SER A 476 -69.81 6.86 -40.20
CA SER A 476 -69.70 7.94 -41.20
C SER A 476 -70.77 9.02 -40.93
N PRO A 477 -70.84 10.16 -41.67
CA PRO A 477 -69.87 10.79 -42.58
C PRO A 477 -69.62 12.32 -42.34
N THR A 478 -68.78 12.93 -43.19
CA THR A 478 -68.60 14.40 -43.47
C THR A 478 -67.75 15.24 -42.49
N PRO A 479 -67.06 16.34 -42.91
CA PRO A 479 -66.71 16.83 -44.27
C PRO A 479 -65.24 17.30 -44.52
N SER A 480 -64.80 17.36 -45.80
CA SER A 480 -63.76 18.27 -46.42
C SER A 480 -62.26 18.19 -46.02
N LEU A 481 -61.27 18.86 -46.69
CA LEU A 481 -60.98 19.10 -48.15
C LEU A 481 -59.61 19.82 -48.40
N GLY A 482 -58.69 19.22 -49.21
CA GLY A 482 -57.62 19.89 -50.01
C GLY A 482 -56.33 20.43 -49.32
N GLY A 483 -55.13 20.47 -49.93
CA GLY A 483 -54.65 19.84 -51.20
C GLY A 483 -53.24 20.33 -51.70
N SER A 484 -52.59 19.57 -52.61
CA SER A 484 -51.44 19.92 -53.52
C SER A 484 -50.06 20.30 -52.90
N THR A 485 -48.84 20.14 -53.47
CA THR A 485 -48.18 19.54 -54.70
C THR A 485 -46.63 19.53 -54.45
N ALA A 486 -45.65 18.97 -55.21
CA ALA A 486 -45.48 18.10 -56.41
C ALA A 486 -44.05 17.44 -56.38
N VAL A 487 -43.54 16.83 -57.48
CA VAL A 487 -42.25 16.07 -57.61
C VAL A 487 -41.66 16.21 -59.03
N GLU A 488 -40.32 16.14 -59.24
CA GLU A 488 -39.65 15.43 -60.38
C GLU A 488 -38.10 15.41 -60.34
N GLY A 489 -37.48 14.39 -60.97
CA GLY A 489 -36.02 14.17 -61.09
C GLY A 489 -35.69 12.74 -61.57
N SER A 490 -34.64 12.52 -62.39
CA SER A 490 -34.50 11.31 -63.23
C SER A 490 -33.20 10.49 -63.02
N PRO A 491 -33.17 9.14 -63.22
CA PRO A 491 -32.06 8.29 -62.78
C PRO A 491 -30.68 8.48 -63.44
N ALA A 492 -30.56 9.29 -64.50
CA ALA A 492 -29.30 9.49 -65.21
C ALA A 492 -28.26 10.29 -64.39
N ASP A 493 -28.71 11.23 -63.56
CA ASP A 493 -27.81 12.13 -62.82
C ASP A 493 -27.11 11.42 -61.66
N ALA A 494 -27.74 10.40 -61.06
CA ALA A 494 -27.14 9.59 -60.00
C ALA A 494 -25.87 8.83 -60.47
N LEU A 495 -25.80 8.46 -61.75
CA LEU A 495 -24.64 7.77 -62.33
C LEU A 495 -23.45 8.68 -62.63
N ARG A 496 -23.65 10.00 -62.76
CA ARG A 496 -22.55 10.98 -62.90
C ARG A 496 -21.88 11.31 -61.58
N ALA A 497 -22.57 11.16 -60.46
CA ALA A 497 -22.06 11.47 -59.12
C ALA A 497 -21.05 10.42 -58.58
N LEU A 498 -20.88 9.27 -59.25
CA LEU A 498 -20.14 8.12 -58.74
C LEU A 498 -18.77 7.84 -59.38
N THR A 499 -18.42 8.50 -60.49
CA THR A 499 -17.22 8.16 -61.30
C THR A 499 -16.08 9.18 -61.28
N GLY A 500 -16.23 10.29 -60.55
CA GLY A 500 -15.19 11.24 -60.12
C GLY A 500 -13.94 11.41 -61.01
N GLU A 501 -14.02 12.32 -61.99
CA GLU A 501 -12.87 12.71 -62.84
C GLU A 501 -12.69 14.24 -62.83
N ASN A 502 -11.45 14.73 -62.70
CA ASN A 502 -11.11 16.15 -62.52
C ASN A 502 -10.66 16.80 -63.83
N THR A 503 -11.20 17.97 -64.21
CA THR A 503 -10.42 18.99 -64.95
C THR A 503 -10.94 20.42 -64.73
N ASP A 504 -9.99 21.35 -64.51
CA ASP A 504 -10.10 22.81 -64.51
C ASP A 504 -10.11 23.38 -65.96
N PRO A 505 -10.25 24.71 -66.23
CA PRO A 505 -10.74 25.83 -65.39
C PRO A 505 -11.65 26.88 -66.11
N SER A 506 -12.07 27.90 -65.34
CA SER A 506 -12.03 29.36 -65.70
C SER A 506 -13.24 30.15 -66.27
N ILE A 507 -13.25 31.44 -65.88
CA ILE A 507 -13.83 32.66 -66.51
C ILE A 507 -15.31 33.06 -66.28
N VAL A 508 -15.48 33.97 -65.29
CA VAL A 508 -16.16 35.30 -65.31
C VAL A 508 -17.59 35.45 -65.87
N HIS A 509 -18.52 35.92 -65.02
CA HIS A 509 -19.16 37.25 -65.20
C HIS A 509 -19.74 37.82 -63.88
N THR A 510 -20.39 38.99 -63.95
CA THR A 510 -20.33 40.06 -62.93
C THR A 510 -21.58 40.94 -62.88
N LEU A 511 -21.97 41.41 -61.68
CA LEU A 511 -22.83 42.59 -61.39
C LEU A 511 -24.33 42.43 -61.80
N ASP A 512 -25.33 43.17 -61.27
CA ASP A 512 -25.36 44.35 -60.38
C ASP A 512 -26.49 44.28 -59.31
N ASP A 513 -26.48 45.29 -58.41
CA ASP A 513 -27.31 45.55 -57.21
C ASP A 513 -28.84 45.79 -57.41
N GLU A 514 -29.65 45.68 -56.33
CA GLU A 514 -30.27 46.84 -55.60
C GLU A 514 -31.21 46.45 -54.40
N GLU A 515 -31.69 47.47 -53.68
CA GLU A 515 -32.21 47.55 -52.28
C GLU A 515 -33.48 46.71 -51.98
N GLU A 516 -33.63 46.00 -50.84
CA GLU A 516 -33.81 46.41 -49.41
C GLU A 516 -35.21 46.97 -49.08
N ILE A 517 -36.03 46.29 -48.25
CA ILE A 517 -36.44 46.65 -46.87
C ILE A 517 -37.64 45.74 -46.49
N PHE A 518 -37.85 45.18 -45.28
CA PHE A 518 -37.02 44.90 -44.08
C PHE A 518 -37.80 43.94 -43.14
N GLU A 519 -37.20 43.49 -42.01
CA GLU A 519 -37.79 42.56 -40.99
C GLU A 519 -38.08 41.11 -41.49
N ALA A 520 -38.34 40.08 -40.67
CA ALA A 520 -38.58 40.07 -39.21
C ALA A 520 -37.71 39.09 -38.38
N VAL A 521 -37.46 39.50 -37.13
CA VAL A 521 -36.80 38.81 -36.00
C VAL A 521 -36.66 37.27 -36.05
N ALA A 522 -35.42 36.81 -36.23
CA ALA A 522 -34.82 35.69 -35.49
C ALA A 522 -33.34 35.99 -35.22
N LEU A 523 -32.85 35.83 -33.98
CA LEU A 523 -31.50 36.27 -33.60
C LEU A 523 -30.41 35.22 -33.92
N PRO A 524 -29.34 35.56 -34.66
CA PRO A 524 -28.32 34.60 -35.11
C PRO A 524 -27.14 34.43 -34.14
N ALA A 525 -26.36 33.37 -34.34
CA ALA A 525 -25.16 33.06 -33.57
C ALA A 525 -24.00 34.05 -33.82
N ARG A 526 -23.33 34.49 -32.76
CA ARG A 526 -22.28 35.54 -32.80
C ARG A 526 -20.85 34.98 -32.88
N ASN A 527 -20.48 34.39 -34.01
CA ASN A 527 -19.08 34.06 -34.30
C ASN A 527 -18.38 35.22 -35.03
N LYS A 528 -17.67 36.08 -34.29
CA LYS A 528 -16.80 37.12 -34.87
C LYS A 528 -15.51 37.27 -34.07
N ARG A 529 -14.42 36.66 -34.55
CA ARG A 529 -13.07 36.85 -33.98
C ARG A 529 -12.67 38.32 -34.10
N MET A 530 -12.51 39.00 -32.97
CA MET A 530 -11.86 40.32 -32.94
C MET A 530 -10.34 40.13 -33.00
N SER A 531 -9.68 40.68 -34.02
CA SER A 531 -8.22 40.74 -34.06
C SER A 531 -7.73 41.89 -33.19
N LEU A 532 -7.05 41.56 -32.09
CA LEU A 532 -6.32 42.51 -31.24
C LEU A 532 -5.49 43.48 -32.11
N THR A 533 -5.75 44.79 -31.95
CA THR A 533 -5.10 45.85 -32.74
C THR A 533 -3.62 45.97 -32.40
N ARG A 534 -2.88 46.75 -33.19
CA ARG A 534 -1.42 46.89 -33.03
C ARG A 534 -1.08 47.56 -31.70
N GLU A 535 -1.80 48.63 -31.33
CA GLU A 535 -1.67 49.32 -30.05
C GLU A 535 -2.03 48.41 -28.87
N GLU A 536 -3.15 47.68 -28.96
CA GLU A 536 -3.65 46.81 -27.88
C GLU A 536 -2.69 45.63 -27.60
N ARG A 537 -2.08 45.07 -28.65
CA ARG A 537 -1.04 44.04 -28.53
C ARG A 537 0.27 44.59 -27.95
N ILE A 538 0.64 45.83 -28.29
CA ILE A 538 1.80 46.52 -27.69
C ILE A 538 1.53 46.85 -26.21
N ALA A 539 0.31 47.25 -25.86
CA ALA A 539 -0.10 47.56 -24.49
C ALA A 539 0.07 46.33 -23.58
N ARG A 540 -0.45 45.16 -23.98
CA ARG A 540 -0.26 43.90 -23.23
C ARG A 540 1.22 43.54 -23.04
N VAL A 541 2.03 43.59 -24.09
CA VAL A 541 3.49 43.28 -23.99
C VAL A 541 4.22 44.27 -23.07
N LYS A 542 3.76 45.53 -23.00
CA LYS A 542 4.29 46.55 -22.08
C LYS A 542 3.83 46.31 -20.64
N GLU A 543 2.58 45.88 -20.45
CA GLU A 543 2.02 45.50 -19.15
C GLU A 543 2.72 44.26 -18.57
N ASP A 544 2.88 43.18 -19.36
CA ASP A 544 3.54 41.96 -18.90
C ASP A 544 5.02 42.21 -18.56
N ARG A 545 5.71 43.07 -19.31
CA ARG A 545 7.07 43.52 -18.95
C ARG A 545 7.09 44.32 -17.64
N ALA A 546 6.12 45.21 -17.41
CA ALA A 546 6.01 45.93 -16.15
C ALA A 546 5.69 44.98 -14.97
N ARG A 547 4.84 43.99 -15.20
CA ARG A 547 4.46 42.96 -14.21
C ARG A 547 5.64 42.05 -13.86
N GLN A 548 6.47 41.67 -14.83
CA GLN A 548 7.73 40.96 -14.59
C GLN A 548 8.80 41.84 -13.90
N ALA A 549 8.87 43.13 -14.24
CA ALA A 549 9.79 44.07 -13.57
C ALA A 549 9.44 44.24 -12.08
N ALA A 550 8.16 44.48 -11.77
CA ALA A 550 7.68 44.59 -10.39
C ALA A 550 7.83 43.28 -9.58
N ALA A 551 7.77 42.12 -10.24
CA ALA A 551 8.07 40.83 -9.60
C ALA A 551 9.57 40.71 -9.23
N ARG A 552 10.48 41.13 -10.12
CA ARG A 552 11.92 41.16 -9.85
C ARG A 552 12.30 42.17 -8.77
N GLU A 553 11.71 43.37 -8.82
CA GLU A 553 11.93 44.41 -7.80
C GLU A 553 11.53 43.92 -6.39
N ARG A 554 10.45 43.13 -6.27
CA ARG A 554 10.07 42.47 -5.01
C ARG A 554 11.08 41.42 -4.55
N THR A 555 11.64 40.61 -5.45
CA THR A 555 12.68 39.64 -5.07
C THR A 555 13.98 40.33 -4.70
N ASP A 556 14.38 41.36 -5.44
CA ASP A 556 15.61 42.12 -5.19
C ASP A 556 15.54 42.84 -3.85
N ALA A 557 14.42 43.50 -3.54
CA ALA A 557 14.16 44.13 -2.23
C ALA A 557 14.31 43.15 -1.06
N ASN A 558 13.80 41.92 -1.21
CA ASN A 558 13.91 40.88 -0.17
C ASN A 558 15.37 40.42 0.04
N THR A 559 16.21 40.41 -1.01
CA THR A 559 17.64 40.09 -0.86
C THR A 559 18.48 41.26 -0.34
N ASN A 560 18.02 42.51 -0.45
CA ASN A 560 18.87 43.67 -0.17
C ASN A 560 19.15 43.84 1.34
N MET A 561 18.15 43.55 2.20
CA MET A 561 18.35 43.51 3.66
C MET A 561 19.38 42.45 4.09
N LEU A 562 19.39 41.29 3.42
CA LEU A 562 20.38 40.24 3.69
C LEU A 562 21.80 40.68 3.27
N LYS A 563 21.93 41.38 2.14
CA LYS A 563 23.22 41.92 1.67
C LYS A 563 23.78 43.02 2.57
N GLU A 564 22.94 43.90 3.13
CA GLU A 564 23.41 44.87 4.14
C GLU A 564 23.89 44.19 5.42
N LEU A 565 23.15 43.19 5.92
CA LEU A 565 23.57 42.39 7.08
C LEU A 565 24.89 41.64 6.81
N GLU A 566 25.06 41.07 5.61
CA GLU A 566 26.27 40.38 5.20
C GLU A 566 27.48 41.33 5.10
N MET A 567 27.30 42.55 4.60
CA MET A 567 28.35 43.58 4.59
C MET A 567 28.76 43.98 6.01
N VAL A 568 27.81 44.16 6.93
CA VAL A 568 28.09 44.49 8.34
C VAL A 568 28.84 43.35 9.05
N ILE A 569 28.53 42.09 8.73
CA ILE A 569 29.26 40.92 9.23
C ILE A 569 30.70 40.89 8.66
N LYS A 570 30.87 41.16 7.36
CA LYS A 570 32.19 41.14 6.69
C LYS A 570 33.13 42.29 7.11
N GLN A 571 32.64 43.36 7.71
CA GLN A 571 33.46 44.51 8.12
C GLN A 571 34.04 44.44 9.55
N ARG A 572 33.80 43.36 10.33
CA ARG A 572 34.49 43.19 11.62
C ARG A 572 35.95 42.77 11.45
N PRO A 573 36.95 43.53 11.95
CA PRO A 573 38.35 43.14 11.88
C PRO A 573 38.64 41.94 12.80
N ARG A 574 39.27 40.89 12.26
CA ARG A 574 39.74 39.73 13.03
C ARG A 574 40.96 40.10 13.87
N THR A 575 40.82 40.16 15.19
CA THR A 575 41.94 40.11 16.14
C THR A 575 42.10 38.70 16.73
N THR A 576 43.35 38.32 17.01
CA THR A 576 43.75 36.96 17.38
C THR A 576 43.60 36.69 18.87
N ILE A 577 42.72 35.75 19.24
CA ILE A 577 42.79 34.98 20.49
C ILE A 577 42.60 33.50 20.14
N ALA A 578 43.43 32.63 20.70
CA ALA A 578 43.51 31.22 20.32
C ALA A 578 42.73 30.28 21.27
N ALA A 579 42.42 29.09 20.74
CA ALA A 579 42.21 27.83 21.46
C ALA A 579 41.31 27.85 22.72
N LYS A 580 39.99 27.65 22.53
CA LYS A 580 39.14 26.75 23.36
C LYS A 580 37.69 26.63 22.83
N HIS A 581 37.55 26.10 21.62
CA HIS A 581 36.40 25.27 21.25
C HIS A 581 36.89 24.25 20.22
N CYS A 582 36.62 22.96 20.45
CA CYS A 582 37.10 21.91 19.55
C CYS A 582 36.32 21.95 18.23
N MET A 583 37.00 21.67 17.12
CA MET A 583 36.33 21.35 15.87
C MET A 583 35.55 20.05 16.06
N LEU A 584 34.29 20.00 15.61
CA LEU A 584 33.83 18.81 14.91
C LEU A 584 34.41 18.93 13.49
N THR A 585 35.55 18.28 13.27
CA THR A 585 35.95 17.90 11.92
C THR A 585 35.12 16.67 11.58
N THR A 586 34.18 16.81 10.65
CA THR A 586 33.49 15.66 10.06
C THR A 586 34.54 14.70 9.49
N ILE A 587 34.59 13.48 10.03
CA ILE A 587 35.57 12.48 9.60
C ILE A 587 34.96 11.74 8.42
N LEU A 588 35.48 12.00 7.21
CA LEU A 588 35.23 11.17 6.04
C LEU A 588 35.86 9.79 6.29
N VAL A 589 35.05 8.74 6.20
CA VAL A 589 35.46 7.34 6.44
C VAL A 589 35.59 6.56 5.14
N LEU A 590 34.86 6.97 4.09
CA LEU A 590 35.02 6.47 2.73
C LEU A 590 35.34 7.62 1.76
N GLU A 591 36.39 7.45 0.96
CA GLU A 591 36.68 8.26 -0.23
C GLU A 591 37.19 7.33 -1.35
N ALA A 592 36.41 7.18 -2.41
CA ALA A 592 36.71 6.26 -3.51
C ALA A 592 36.54 6.95 -4.88
N ARG A 593 37.64 7.16 -5.60
CA ARG A 593 37.69 7.90 -6.87
C ARG A 593 37.88 6.96 -8.07
N LEU A 594 36.88 6.84 -8.93
CA LEU A 594 36.93 6.14 -10.21
C LEU A 594 37.35 7.10 -11.33
N GLU A 595 38.35 6.74 -12.11
CA GLU A 595 38.82 7.53 -13.26
C GLU A 595 37.76 7.68 -14.37
N GLN A 596 36.86 6.70 -14.51
CA GLN A 596 35.75 6.75 -15.48
C GLN A 596 34.40 6.46 -14.80
N ALA A 597 33.56 7.48 -14.66
CA ALA A 597 32.18 7.33 -14.20
C ALA A 597 31.35 6.38 -15.08
N SER A 598 31.73 6.19 -16.36
CA SER A 598 31.05 5.24 -17.25
C SER A 598 31.12 3.78 -16.79
N LEU A 599 32.08 3.38 -15.95
CA LEU A 599 32.15 2.02 -15.41
C LEU A 599 30.97 1.74 -14.48
N LEU A 600 30.84 2.51 -13.38
CA LEU A 600 29.74 2.35 -12.42
C LEU A 600 28.38 2.57 -13.09
N LYS A 601 28.29 3.55 -14.00
CA LYS A 601 27.08 3.83 -14.79
C LYS A 601 26.62 2.62 -15.61
N ARG A 602 27.54 1.88 -16.24
CA ARG A 602 27.22 0.64 -16.98
C ARG A 602 26.89 -0.54 -16.06
N VAL A 603 27.51 -0.64 -14.89
CA VAL A 603 27.19 -1.68 -13.89
C VAL A 603 25.77 -1.46 -13.35
N VAL A 604 25.45 -0.26 -12.89
CA VAL A 604 24.12 0.11 -12.39
C VAL A 604 23.04 -0.09 -13.45
N ASP A 605 23.30 0.26 -14.71
CA ASP A 605 22.34 0.07 -15.81
C ASP A 605 22.08 -1.42 -16.13
N ALA A 606 22.98 -2.33 -15.76
CA ALA A 606 22.80 -3.77 -15.90
C ALA A 606 22.03 -4.43 -14.72
N ILE A 607 22.18 -3.91 -13.49
CA ILE A 607 21.60 -4.55 -12.28
C ILE A 607 20.23 -4.00 -11.86
N LYS A 608 19.91 -2.73 -12.16
CA LYS A 608 18.66 -2.02 -11.80
C LYS A 608 17.34 -2.73 -12.21
N ASP A 609 17.40 -3.63 -13.20
CA ASP A 609 16.24 -4.32 -13.78
C ASP A 609 16.08 -5.76 -13.23
N LEU A 610 16.94 -6.14 -12.27
CA LEU A 610 16.91 -7.36 -11.47
C LEU A 610 16.62 -7.03 -9.99
N VAL A 611 17.21 -5.94 -9.50
CA VAL A 611 17.17 -5.48 -8.11
C VAL A 611 16.86 -3.99 -8.07
N GLN A 612 15.99 -3.55 -7.15
CA GLN A 612 15.61 -2.13 -7.01
C GLN A 612 16.43 -1.40 -5.94
N ASP A 613 16.77 -2.09 -4.85
CA ASP A 613 17.42 -1.56 -3.65
C ASP A 613 18.51 -2.55 -3.22
N CYS A 614 19.71 -2.05 -2.89
CA CYS A 614 20.86 -2.90 -2.59
C CYS A 614 21.89 -2.20 -1.70
N ASN A 615 22.66 -2.99 -0.95
CA ASN A 615 23.82 -2.52 -0.21
C ASN A 615 25.08 -2.55 -1.09
N PHE A 616 25.80 -1.42 -1.12
CA PHE A 616 27.18 -1.34 -1.59
C PHE A 616 28.10 -1.42 -0.37
N ASP A 617 28.69 -2.59 -0.15
CA ASP A 617 29.55 -2.88 0.98
C ASP A 617 30.98 -2.49 0.65
N CYS A 618 31.44 -1.42 1.29
CA CYS A 618 32.80 -0.90 1.15
C CYS A 618 33.69 -1.47 2.25
N ASN A 619 34.88 -1.96 1.88
CA ASN A 619 35.88 -2.53 2.77
C ASN A 619 37.30 -2.23 2.25
N ASP A 620 38.34 -2.64 2.97
CA ASP A 620 39.74 -2.41 2.59
C ASP A 620 40.12 -3.02 1.23
N SER A 621 39.51 -4.14 0.83
CA SER A 621 39.74 -4.79 -0.46
C SER A 621 39.02 -4.14 -1.64
N GLY A 622 37.99 -3.32 -1.39
CA GLY A 622 37.24 -2.59 -2.43
C GLY A 622 35.74 -2.41 -2.11
N ILE A 623 34.95 -2.24 -3.17
CA ILE A 623 33.48 -2.12 -3.08
C ILE A 623 32.84 -3.39 -3.67
N SER A 624 32.11 -4.09 -2.83
CA SER A 624 31.28 -5.25 -3.17
C SER A 624 29.78 -4.89 -3.19
N LEU A 625 28.99 -5.64 -3.95
CA LEU A 625 27.52 -5.62 -3.88
C LEU A 625 27.04 -7.05 -4.09
N GLN A 626 26.16 -7.52 -3.22
CA GLN A 626 25.44 -8.79 -3.38
C GLN A 626 23.95 -8.54 -3.18
N ALA A 627 23.12 -9.12 -4.06
CA ALA A 627 21.67 -9.04 -3.93
C ALA A 627 20.97 -10.18 -4.70
N MET A 628 19.80 -10.59 -4.20
CA MET A 628 18.87 -11.48 -4.91
C MET A 628 17.81 -10.68 -5.66
N ASP A 629 17.25 -11.25 -6.73
CA ASP A 629 16.07 -10.71 -7.39
C ASP A 629 14.79 -10.99 -6.57
N ASN A 630 13.70 -10.26 -6.83
CA ASN A 630 12.40 -10.42 -6.15
C ASN A 630 11.78 -11.83 -6.17
N SER A 631 12.30 -12.77 -6.97
CA SER A 631 11.88 -14.18 -6.99
C SER A 631 12.88 -15.16 -6.35
N HIS A 632 14.04 -14.68 -5.90
CA HIS A 632 15.15 -15.48 -5.36
C HIS A 632 15.64 -16.59 -6.33
N VAL A 633 15.49 -16.38 -7.65
CA VAL A 633 15.91 -17.31 -8.72
C VAL A 633 17.27 -16.90 -9.32
N ALA A 634 17.59 -15.60 -9.24
CA ALA A 634 18.85 -15.03 -9.66
C ALA A 634 19.52 -14.21 -8.55
N LEU A 635 20.84 -14.36 -8.43
CA LEU A 635 21.70 -13.58 -7.53
C LEU A 635 22.72 -12.81 -8.37
N VAL A 636 22.92 -11.53 -8.03
CA VAL A 636 24.01 -10.71 -8.58
C VAL A 636 25.10 -10.53 -7.53
N SER A 637 26.36 -10.66 -7.96
CA SER A 637 27.54 -10.41 -7.16
C SER A 637 28.51 -9.54 -7.98
N MET A 638 28.76 -8.32 -7.51
CA MET A 638 29.71 -7.39 -8.09
C MET A 638 30.88 -7.20 -7.12
N MET A 639 32.11 -7.20 -7.64
CA MET A 639 33.29 -6.80 -6.88
C MET A 639 34.14 -5.84 -7.71
N LEU A 640 34.38 -4.64 -7.18
CA LEU A 640 35.33 -3.66 -7.68
C LEU A 640 36.47 -3.55 -6.65
N LYS A 641 37.67 -4.04 -6.98
CA LYS A 641 38.80 -3.98 -6.05
C LYS A 641 39.28 -2.54 -5.83
N ALA A 642 39.90 -2.28 -4.68
CA ALA A 642 40.60 -1.02 -4.38
C ALA A 642 41.61 -0.62 -5.47
N GLU A 643 42.25 -1.59 -6.14
CA GLU A 643 43.14 -1.40 -7.31
C GLU A 643 42.48 -0.62 -8.48
N GLY A 644 41.14 -0.58 -8.55
CA GLY A 644 40.38 0.14 -9.57
C GLY A 644 40.08 1.61 -9.26
N PHE A 645 40.52 2.14 -8.11
CA PHE A 645 40.23 3.49 -7.65
C PHE A 645 41.52 4.26 -7.33
N SER A 646 41.53 5.56 -7.61
CA SER A 646 42.72 6.42 -7.58
C SER A 646 42.37 7.82 -7.04
N PRO A 647 42.40 8.05 -5.70
CA PRO A 647 42.71 7.09 -4.64
C PRO A 647 41.51 6.22 -4.21
N TYR A 648 41.83 5.19 -3.42
CA TYR A 648 40.88 4.47 -2.56
C TYR A 648 41.21 4.69 -1.09
N ARG A 649 40.20 4.93 -0.26
CA ARG A 649 40.31 4.92 1.21
C ARG A 649 38.99 4.48 1.83
N CYS A 650 39.05 3.44 2.65
CA CYS A 650 37.95 2.94 3.47
C CYS A 650 38.52 2.68 4.87
N ASP A 651 38.23 3.58 5.82
CA ASP A 651 38.78 3.53 7.19
C ASP A 651 38.07 2.49 8.08
N ARG A 652 36.83 2.13 7.72
CA ARG A 652 36.01 1.07 8.34
C ARG A 652 35.06 0.49 7.30
N ASN A 653 34.66 -0.77 7.47
CA ASN A 653 33.64 -1.38 6.64
C ASN A 653 32.29 -0.65 6.81
N ILE A 654 31.70 -0.20 5.71
CA ILE A 654 30.40 0.52 5.68
C ILE A 654 29.53 -0.13 4.60
N ALA A 655 28.29 -0.45 4.95
CA ALA A 655 27.23 -0.79 4.00
C ALA A 655 26.51 0.50 3.58
N LEU A 656 26.43 0.78 2.27
CA LEU A 656 25.68 1.90 1.72
C LEU A 656 24.41 1.38 1.03
N GLY A 657 23.28 1.40 1.74
CA GLY A 657 21.99 1.01 1.18
C GLY A 657 21.44 2.07 0.23
N ILE A 658 21.39 1.74 -1.07
CA ILE A 658 21.07 2.70 -2.15
C ILE A 658 19.99 2.12 -3.06
N ASN A 659 18.92 2.90 -3.27
CA ASN A 659 17.95 2.66 -4.33
C ASN A 659 18.58 2.87 -5.72
N LEU A 660 18.68 1.82 -6.52
CA LEU A 660 19.33 1.79 -7.83
C LEU A 660 18.61 2.68 -8.86
N VAL A 661 17.30 2.88 -8.72
CA VAL A 661 16.53 3.79 -9.60
C VAL A 661 16.91 5.24 -9.34
N SER A 662 17.19 5.62 -8.10
CA SER A 662 17.70 6.95 -7.72
C SER A 662 19.17 7.14 -8.10
N LEU A 663 20.02 6.14 -7.87
CA LEU A 663 21.41 6.15 -8.34
C LEU A 663 21.50 6.28 -9.87
N THR A 664 20.63 5.59 -10.62
CA THR A 664 20.50 5.73 -12.08
C THR A 664 20.13 7.15 -12.52
N LYS A 665 19.34 7.91 -11.74
CA LYS A 665 19.00 9.32 -12.06
C LYS A 665 20.21 10.23 -11.91
N VAL A 666 21.03 10.03 -10.87
CA VAL A 666 22.25 10.81 -10.62
C VAL A 666 23.35 10.47 -11.64
N LEU A 667 23.60 9.19 -11.90
CA LEU A 667 24.59 8.73 -12.90
C LEU A 667 24.24 9.12 -14.35
N ARG A 668 23.02 9.62 -14.62
CA ARG A 668 22.65 10.24 -15.90
C ARG A 668 23.17 11.67 -16.08
N ALA A 669 23.52 12.38 -15.00
CA ALA A 669 24.07 13.73 -15.07
C ALA A 669 25.55 13.75 -15.52
N ALA A 670 26.27 12.66 -15.25
CA ALA A 670 27.68 12.46 -15.62
C ALA A 670 27.86 12.10 -17.09
N GLN A 671 28.91 12.63 -17.71
CA GLN A 671 29.45 12.12 -18.98
C GLN A 671 30.19 10.79 -18.76
N ASN A 672 30.73 10.22 -19.84
CA ASN A 672 31.37 8.91 -19.77
C ASN A 672 32.82 8.98 -19.26
N GLU A 673 33.51 10.08 -19.56
CA GLU A 673 34.90 10.38 -19.20
C GLU A 673 35.00 11.35 -18.00
N ASP A 674 33.88 11.66 -17.34
CA ASP A 674 33.90 12.39 -16.06
C ASP A 674 34.46 11.45 -14.98
N ILE A 675 35.28 12.01 -14.08
CA ILE A 675 35.82 11.30 -12.91
C ILE A 675 34.76 11.30 -11.83
N LEU A 676 34.47 10.14 -11.22
CA LEU A 676 33.52 10.01 -10.11
C LEU A 676 34.25 9.80 -8.79
N THR A 677 34.02 10.65 -7.80
CA THR A 677 34.43 10.40 -6.41
C THR A 677 33.20 10.16 -5.53
N LEU A 678 33.17 9.00 -4.86
CA LEU A 678 32.20 8.63 -3.83
C LEU A 678 32.73 9.03 -2.45
N LYS A 679 31.90 9.66 -1.61
CA LYS A 679 32.25 10.06 -0.24
C LYS A 679 31.14 9.70 0.76
N ALA A 680 31.54 9.17 1.91
CA ALA A 680 30.64 8.89 3.03
C ALA A 680 31.32 9.09 4.39
N GLU A 681 30.48 9.39 5.39
CA GLU A 681 30.86 9.58 6.79
C GLU A 681 30.78 8.25 7.58
N ASP A 682 31.09 8.26 8.89
CA ASP A 682 31.08 7.07 9.76
C ASP A 682 29.68 6.50 10.01
N SER A 683 28.66 7.37 9.96
CA SER A 683 27.23 7.05 10.04
C SER A 683 26.47 7.91 9.01
N PRO A 684 26.48 7.54 7.72
CA PRO A 684 26.00 8.40 6.65
C PRO A 684 24.47 8.35 6.50
N ASP A 685 23.78 9.48 6.71
CA ASP A 685 22.38 9.65 6.27
C ASP A 685 22.27 9.75 4.73
N ALA A 686 23.38 10.10 4.07
CA ALA A 686 23.50 10.27 2.63
C ALA A 686 24.93 9.92 2.14
N VAL A 687 25.02 9.45 0.90
CA VAL A 687 26.29 9.33 0.16
C VAL A 687 26.42 10.50 -0.82
N ASN A 688 27.61 11.09 -0.86
CA ASN A 688 27.95 12.21 -1.73
C ASN A 688 28.67 11.69 -2.99
N LEU A 689 28.18 12.08 -4.17
CA LEU A 689 28.75 11.75 -5.48
C LEU A 689 29.25 13.03 -6.16
N MET A 690 30.57 13.16 -6.28
CA MET A 690 31.21 14.25 -7.01
C MET A 690 31.61 13.78 -8.42
N PHE A 691 31.16 14.49 -9.45
CA PHE A 691 31.62 14.31 -10.83
C PHE A 691 32.52 15.47 -11.23
N GLU A 692 33.76 15.18 -11.63
CA GLU A 692 34.78 16.15 -12.05
C GLU A 692 35.05 15.96 -13.56
N SER A 693 34.73 16.98 -14.36
CA SER A 693 34.85 16.92 -15.82
C SER A 693 36.14 17.62 -16.30
N ALA A 694 37.15 16.81 -16.63
CA ALA A 694 38.51 17.29 -16.93
C ALA A 694 38.61 18.23 -18.16
N GLU A 695 37.68 18.14 -19.12
CA GLU A 695 37.65 19.03 -20.30
C GLU A 695 37.02 20.40 -20.03
N THR A 696 36.12 20.49 -19.03
CA THR A 696 35.24 21.66 -18.85
C THR A 696 35.40 22.38 -17.51
N ASP A 697 36.33 21.91 -16.66
CA ASP A 697 36.53 22.37 -15.27
C ASP A 697 35.22 22.38 -14.46
N ARG A 698 34.30 21.47 -14.81
CA ARG A 698 32.97 21.38 -14.22
C ARG A 698 32.97 20.34 -13.12
N LEU A 699 32.84 20.81 -11.88
CA LEU A 699 32.44 20.00 -10.73
C LEU A 699 30.91 19.92 -10.65
N SER A 700 30.35 18.74 -10.42
CA SER A 700 28.92 18.55 -10.13
C SER A 700 28.76 17.61 -8.95
N GLU A 701 28.08 18.06 -7.90
CA GLU A 701 27.98 17.37 -6.62
C GLU A 701 26.52 16.98 -6.34
N TYR A 702 26.30 15.74 -5.91
CA TYR A 702 24.97 15.17 -5.70
C TYR A 702 24.93 14.27 -4.45
N ASP A 703 24.10 14.64 -3.48
CA ASP A 703 23.84 13.80 -2.32
C ASP A 703 22.63 12.87 -2.58
N ILE A 704 22.81 11.58 -2.31
CA ILE A 704 21.75 10.57 -2.34
C ILE A 704 21.51 10.10 -0.91
N LYS A 705 20.28 10.27 -0.41
CA LYS A 705 19.87 9.68 0.88
C LYS A 705 20.06 8.16 0.85
N LEU A 706 20.63 7.61 1.91
CA LEU A 706 20.75 6.18 2.10
C LEU A 706 19.47 5.61 2.71
N MET A 707 19.35 4.29 2.68
CA MET A 707 18.26 3.51 3.25
C MET A 707 18.83 2.38 4.08
N ASP A 708 18.22 2.11 5.24
CA ASP A 708 18.51 0.90 6.00
C ASP A 708 17.92 -0.30 5.25
N ILE A 709 18.78 -1.18 4.74
CA ILE A 709 18.41 -2.41 4.02
C ILE A 709 19.10 -3.59 4.73
N ASP A 710 18.31 -4.57 5.17
CA ASP A 710 18.83 -5.76 5.86
C ASP A 710 19.85 -6.52 4.99
N GLN A 711 20.98 -6.88 5.60
CA GLN A 711 22.19 -7.32 4.90
C GLN A 711 22.29 -8.86 4.83
N GLU A 712 21.48 -9.48 3.96
CA GLU A 712 21.53 -10.94 3.73
C GLU A 712 22.77 -11.39 2.92
N HIS A 713 23.92 -11.46 3.59
CA HIS A 713 25.16 -11.99 3.00
C HIS A 713 25.10 -13.50 2.77
N LEU A 714 25.13 -13.90 1.50
CA LEU A 714 25.14 -15.30 1.08
C LEU A 714 26.57 -15.73 0.71
N ALA A 715 27.18 -16.53 1.58
CA ALA A 715 28.51 -17.09 1.35
C ALA A 715 28.50 -18.04 0.13
N ILE A 716 29.06 -17.58 -0.99
CA ILE A 716 29.18 -18.38 -2.23
C ILE A 716 30.40 -19.30 -2.11
N PRO A 717 30.25 -20.63 -2.11
CA PRO A 717 31.38 -21.56 -2.09
C PRO A 717 32.11 -21.59 -3.43
N GLU A 718 33.43 -21.82 -3.39
CA GLU A 718 34.23 -22.10 -4.58
C GLU A 718 33.87 -23.50 -5.12
N THR A 719 33.05 -23.55 -6.16
CA THR A 719 32.56 -24.79 -6.79
C THR A 719 33.31 -25.07 -8.10
N GLU A 720 33.66 -26.34 -8.32
CA GLU A 720 34.17 -26.77 -9.63
C GLU A 720 33.02 -26.89 -10.63
N TYR A 721 33.22 -26.34 -11.83
CA TYR A 721 32.22 -26.36 -12.91
C TYR A 721 32.60 -27.40 -13.98
N ALA A 722 31.65 -28.28 -14.32
CA ALA A 722 31.83 -29.35 -15.30
C ALA A 722 32.06 -28.84 -16.74
N ALA A 723 31.55 -27.65 -17.06
CA ALA A 723 31.82 -26.96 -18.32
C ALA A 723 32.07 -25.45 -18.06
N THR A 724 33.15 -24.91 -18.63
CA THR A 724 33.42 -23.46 -18.67
C THR A 724 33.61 -22.99 -20.10
N VAL A 725 32.90 -21.92 -20.47
CA VAL A 725 32.75 -21.46 -21.85
C VAL A 725 32.99 -19.96 -21.91
N GLU A 726 34.06 -19.54 -22.56
CA GLU A 726 34.39 -18.14 -22.82
C GLU A 726 33.98 -17.80 -24.26
N MET A 727 33.13 -16.78 -24.46
CA MET A 727 32.67 -16.38 -25.79
C MET A 727 32.46 -14.87 -25.92
N PRO A 728 32.32 -14.32 -27.15
CA PRO A 728 32.03 -12.90 -27.35
C PRO A 728 30.69 -12.51 -26.72
N ALA A 729 30.70 -11.50 -25.85
CA ALA A 729 29.50 -11.07 -25.11
C ALA A 729 28.39 -10.54 -26.03
N ALA A 730 28.75 -10.02 -27.21
CA ALA A 730 27.82 -9.58 -28.25
C ALA A 730 27.14 -10.76 -28.97
N GLU A 731 27.82 -11.90 -29.13
CA GLU A 731 27.23 -13.11 -29.71
C GLU A 731 26.23 -13.73 -28.72
N PHE A 732 26.62 -13.88 -27.44
CA PHE A 732 25.72 -14.33 -26.38
C PHE A 732 24.47 -13.44 -26.26
N GLN A 733 24.64 -12.12 -26.22
CA GLN A 733 23.54 -11.15 -26.21
C GLN A 733 22.58 -11.33 -27.39
N ARG A 734 23.11 -11.61 -28.59
CA ARG A 734 22.29 -11.87 -29.77
C ARG A 734 21.53 -13.19 -29.63
N ILE A 735 22.20 -14.29 -29.26
CA ILE A 735 21.58 -15.61 -29.09
C ILE A 735 20.43 -15.55 -28.08
N CYS A 736 20.62 -14.89 -26.92
CA CYS A 736 19.56 -14.74 -25.94
C CYS A 736 18.37 -13.91 -26.44
N ARG A 737 18.60 -12.86 -27.24
CA ARG A 737 17.50 -12.08 -27.85
C ARG A 737 16.76 -12.88 -28.92
N ASP A 738 17.49 -13.51 -29.84
CA ASP A 738 16.94 -14.25 -30.98
C ASP A 738 16.09 -15.45 -30.50
N LEU A 739 16.51 -16.15 -29.44
CA LEU A 739 15.75 -17.27 -28.84
C LEU A 739 14.57 -16.82 -27.96
N ASN A 740 14.66 -15.67 -27.27
CA ASN A 740 13.56 -15.13 -26.45
C ASN A 740 12.35 -14.70 -27.29
N ALA A 741 12.49 -14.53 -28.60
CA ALA A 741 11.37 -14.32 -29.52
C ALA A 741 10.60 -15.62 -29.86
N LEU A 742 11.16 -16.80 -29.56
CA LEU A 742 10.58 -18.11 -29.88
C LEU A 742 10.00 -18.82 -28.64
N SER A 743 10.60 -18.64 -27.47
CA SER A 743 10.13 -19.24 -26.20
C SER A 743 10.77 -18.58 -24.97
N GLU A 744 10.21 -18.82 -23.79
CA GLU A 744 10.71 -18.25 -22.53
C GLU A 744 11.89 -19.01 -21.89
N SER A 745 12.28 -20.16 -22.45
CA SER A 745 13.25 -21.08 -21.83
C SER A 745 14.24 -21.64 -22.86
N VAL A 746 15.52 -21.67 -22.51
CA VAL A 746 16.60 -22.24 -23.34
C VAL A 746 17.23 -23.42 -22.63
N VAL A 747 17.48 -24.50 -23.37
CA VAL A 747 18.37 -25.58 -22.97
C VAL A 747 19.77 -25.24 -23.46
N ILE A 748 20.71 -25.06 -22.54
CA ILE A 748 22.13 -24.87 -22.83
C ILE A 748 22.81 -26.23 -22.66
N GLU A 749 23.34 -26.75 -23.77
CA GLU A 749 23.96 -28.07 -23.89
C GLU A 749 25.44 -27.92 -24.26
N ALA A 750 26.34 -28.24 -23.34
CA ALA A 750 27.80 -28.19 -23.54
C ALA A 750 28.34 -29.58 -23.88
N THR A 751 28.97 -29.72 -25.04
CA THR A 751 29.50 -31.00 -25.57
C THR A 751 30.88 -30.82 -26.21
N LYS A 752 31.51 -31.94 -26.58
CA LYS A 752 32.78 -31.96 -27.31
C LYS A 752 32.68 -31.37 -28.74
N GLU A 753 31.48 -31.21 -29.29
CA GLU A 753 31.29 -30.54 -30.59
C GLU A 753 31.16 -29.02 -30.49
N GLY A 754 30.86 -28.50 -29.30
CA GLY A 754 30.51 -27.10 -29.07
C GLY A 754 29.41 -26.93 -28.03
N VAL A 755 28.96 -25.69 -27.87
CA VAL A 755 27.88 -25.29 -26.97
C VAL A 755 26.64 -24.98 -27.80
N LYS A 756 25.55 -25.67 -27.50
CA LYS A 756 24.29 -25.61 -28.22
C LYS A 756 23.22 -24.99 -27.35
N PHE A 757 22.72 -23.84 -27.79
CA PHE A 757 21.55 -23.17 -27.22
C PHE A 757 20.34 -23.64 -28.02
N SER A 758 19.39 -24.32 -27.39
CA SER A 758 18.20 -24.83 -28.06
C SER A 758 16.92 -24.47 -27.31
N CYS A 759 15.86 -24.16 -28.04
CA CYS A 759 14.61 -23.69 -27.49
C CYS A 759 13.42 -24.29 -28.26
N GLN A 760 12.28 -24.42 -27.59
CA GLN A 760 11.06 -24.98 -28.14
C GLN A 760 9.87 -24.23 -27.56
N GLY A 761 9.04 -23.67 -28.43
CA GLY A 761 7.82 -22.95 -28.07
C GLY A 761 6.77 -23.05 -29.18
N ASP A 762 5.63 -22.42 -28.98
CA ASP A 762 4.43 -22.64 -29.79
C ASP A 762 4.58 -22.15 -31.25
N ILE A 763 5.45 -21.16 -31.47
CA ILE A 763 5.78 -20.61 -32.79
C ILE A 763 6.75 -21.53 -33.56
N GLY A 764 7.56 -22.33 -32.85
CA GLY A 764 8.53 -23.25 -33.43
C GLY A 764 9.69 -23.60 -32.49
N SER A 765 10.66 -24.35 -33.02
CA SER A 765 11.92 -24.64 -32.34
C SER A 765 13.09 -23.88 -32.97
N GLY A 766 14.05 -23.50 -32.13
CA GLY A 766 15.27 -22.81 -32.55
C GLY A 766 16.50 -23.50 -31.95
N SER A 767 17.61 -23.53 -32.69
CA SER A 767 18.89 -24.02 -32.16
C SER A 767 20.08 -23.30 -32.78
N VAL A 768 20.95 -22.75 -31.94
CA VAL A 768 22.23 -22.14 -32.32
C VAL A 768 23.34 -22.98 -31.69
N THR A 769 24.35 -23.37 -32.48
CA THR A 769 25.50 -24.15 -31.98
C THR A 769 26.78 -23.36 -32.22
N VAL A 770 27.41 -22.90 -31.14
CA VAL A 770 28.69 -22.19 -31.15
C VAL A 770 29.80 -23.22 -30.98
N ARG A 771 30.75 -23.26 -31.91
CA ARG A 771 31.89 -24.19 -31.89
C ARG A 771 33.15 -23.47 -31.42
N GLN A 772 34.07 -24.20 -30.79
CA GLN A 772 35.36 -23.66 -30.38
C GLN A 772 36.14 -23.15 -31.61
N HIS A 773 36.58 -21.89 -31.60
CA HIS A 773 37.32 -21.28 -32.70
C HIS A 773 38.31 -20.23 -32.19
N THR A 774 39.50 -20.22 -32.80
CA THR A 774 40.58 -19.27 -32.52
C THR A 774 40.94 -18.51 -33.79
N ASN A 775 40.48 -17.27 -33.86
CA ASN A 775 40.91 -16.29 -34.84
C ASN A 775 42.19 -15.59 -34.35
N VAL A 776 43.19 -15.47 -35.22
CA VAL A 776 44.50 -14.86 -34.90
C VAL A 776 44.50 -13.35 -35.11
N GLU A 777 43.67 -12.85 -36.03
CA GLU A 777 43.56 -11.42 -36.35
C GLU A 777 42.67 -10.67 -35.35
N ASN A 778 41.62 -11.31 -34.85
CA ASN A 778 40.61 -10.72 -33.96
C ASN A 778 40.35 -11.59 -32.72
N PRO A 779 41.27 -11.62 -31.73
CA PRO A 779 41.15 -12.49 -30.56
C PRO A 779 39.96 -12.19 -29.63
N ALA A 780 39.28 -11.05 -29.83
CA ALA A 780 38.02 -10.71 -29.17
C ALA A 780 36.82 -11.55 -29.68
N GLN A 781 36.94 -12.19 -30.84
CA GLN A 781 35.93 -13.08 -31.44
C GLN A 781 36.20 -14.57 -31.16
N ASN A 782 37.16 -14.88 -30.27
CA ASN A 782 37.54 -16.27 -29.97
C ASN A 782 36.59 -16.91 -28.96
N VAL A 783 36.28 -18.19 -29.18
CA VAL A 783 35.47 -19.02 -28.30
C VAL A 783 36.34 -20.11 -27.70
N SER A 784 36.46 -20.13 -26.38
CA SER A 784 37.17 -21.14 -25.58
C SER A 784 36.14 -22.05 -24.91
N ILE A 785 36.31 -23.37 -25.01
CA ILE A 785 35.47 -24.34 -24.30
C ILE A 785 36.40 -25.29 -23.53
N SER A 786 36.28 -25.31 -22.21
CA SER A 786 36.86 -26.33 -21.34
C SER A 786 35.73 -27.21 -20.79
N LEU A 787 35.78 -28.50 -21.11
CA LEU A 787 34.72 -29.46 -20.81
C LEU A 787 35.31 -30.64 -20.05
N THR A 788 34.94 -30.78 -18.78
CA THR A 788 35.22 -31.96 -17.95
C THR A 788 34.16 -33.02 -18.24
N GLU A 789 32.88 -32.65 -18.14
CA GLU A 789 31.73 -33.53 -18.41
C GLU A 789 30.68 -32.82 -19.28
N PRO A 790 29.90 -33.57 -20.10
CA PRO A 790 28.80 -32.98 -20.86
C PRO A 790 27.64 -32.59 -19.94
N VAL A 791 27.12 -31.38 -20.11
CA VAL A 791 26.03 -30.82 -19.27
C VAL A 791 24.94 -30.26 -20.16
N ALA A 792 23.67 -30.59 -19.87
CA ALA A 792 22.50 -30.03 -20.54
C ALA A 792 21.48 -29.54 -19.50
N LEU A 793 21.29 -28.22 -19.40
CA LEU A 793 20.45 -27.58 -18.38
C LEU A 793 19.49 -26.57 -18.98
N THR A 794 18.30 -26.45 -18.40
CA THR A 794 17.25 -25.51 -18.86
C THR A 794 17.29 -24.23 -18.01
N PHE A 795 17.27 -23.06 -18.63
CA PHE A 795 17.25 -21.76 -17.96
C PHE A 795 16.15 -20.86 -18.53
N SER A 796 15.71 -19.85 -17.77
CA SER A 796 14.77 -18.84 -18.29
C SER A 796 15.50 -17.77 -19.10
N LEU A 797 15.06 -17.55 -20.34
CA LEU A 797 15.62 -16.53 -21.22
C LEU A 797 15.39 -15.10 -20.69
N LYS A 798 14.32 -14.87 -19.91
CA LYS A 798 14.02 -13.57 -19.27
C LYS A 798 15.20 -13.04 -18.44
N TYR A 799 15.83 -13.90 -17.63
CA TYR A 799 16.96 -13.53 -16.78
C TYR A 799 18.25 -13.40 -17.59
N LEU A 800 18.48 -14.31 -18.56
CA LEU A 800 19.64 -14.22 -19.45
C LEU A 800 19.63 -12.92 -20.28
N VAL A 801 18.47 -12.49 -20.80
CA VAL A 801 18.31 -11.21 -21.51
C VAL A 801 18.54 -10.01 -20.58
N ASN A 802 18.24 -10.11 -19.29
CA ASN A 802 18.63 -9.12 -18.29
C ASN A 802 20.17 -9.10 -18.09
N PHE A 803 20.81 -10.25 -17.85
CA PHE A 803 22.27 -10.32 -17.68
C PHE A 803 23.02 -9.80 -18.92
N CYS A 804 22.46 -10.01 -20.12
CA CYS A 804 23.00 -9.48 -21.38
C CYS A 804 23.02 -7.93 -21.47
N LYS A 805 22.53 -7.19 -20.46
CA LYS A 805 22.77 -5.74 -20.35
C LYS A 805 24.22 -5.43 -19.96
N ALA A 806 24.89 -6.35 -19.26
CA ALA A 806 26.30 -6.26 -18.89
C ALA A 806 27.29 -6.40 -20.06
N THR A 807 26.84 -6.77 -21.27
CA THR A 807 27.66 -6.82 -22.50
C THR A 807 28.42 -5.51 -22.80
N ASN A 808 27.97 -4.37 -22.30
CA ASN A 808 28.66 -3.08 -22.46
C ASN A 808 29.86 -2.88 -21.50
N LEU A 809 30.10 -3.82 -20.58
CA LEU A 809 31.21 -3.81 -19.62
C LEU A 809 32.41 -4.61 -20.13
N SER A 810 32.17 -5.75 -20.77
CA SER A 810 33.21 -6.65 -21.28
C SER A 810 32.88 -7.15 -22.69
N ASN A 811 33.89 -7.18 -23.56
CA ASN A 811 33.79 -7.75 -24.91
C ASN A 811 33.55 -9.28 -24.89
N LYS A 812 33.87 -9.95 -23.78
CA LYS A 812 33.70 -11.39 -23.57
C LYS A 812 32.84 -11.70 -22.34
N VAL A 813 32.14 -12.82 -22.38
CA VAL A 813 31.38 -13.39 -21.27
C VAL A 813 31.87 -14.81 -21.00
N THR A 814 31.95 -15.20 -19.73
CA THR A 814 32.26 -16.57 -19.31
C THR A 814 31.02 -17.21 -18.70
N LEU A 815 30.63 -18.37 -19.22
CA LEU A 815 29.51 -19.18 -18.74
C LEU A 815 30.08 -20.44 -18.07
N CYS A 816 29.74 -20.68 -16.81
CA CYS A 816 30.17 -21.88 -16.08
C CYS A 816 28.94 -22.70 -15.66
N LEU A 817 28.93 -23.99 -16.00
CA LEU A 817 27.79 -24.90 -15.83
C LEU A 817 28.20 -26.16 -15.06
N SER A 818 27.35 -26.60 -14.15
CA SER A 818 27.40 -27.91 -13.48
C SER A 818 25.98 -28.34 -13.13
N GLN A 819 25.69 -29.64 -13.01
CA GLN A 819 24.31 -30.13 -12.85
C GLN A 819 23.67 -29.75 -11.51
N GLU A 820 24.47 -29.60 -10.46
CA GLU A 820 24.03 -29.32 -9.08
C GLU A 820 24.25 -27.87 -8.64
N VAL A 821 24.75 -27.00 -9.53
CA VAL A 821 25.16 -25.62 -9.22
C VAL A 821 24.45 -24.64 -10.16
N PRO A 822 24.01 -23.45 -9.69
CA PRO A 822 23.51 -22.39 -10.56
C PRO A 822 24.48 -22.04 -11.71
N LEU A 823 23.92 -21.70 -12.87
CA LEU A 823 24.69 -21.14 -14.00
C LEU A 823 25.36 -19.84 -13.56
N LEU A 824 26.68 -19.79 -13.62
CA LEU A 824 27.46 -18.57 -13.45
C LEU A 824 27.66 -17.89 -14.82
N VAL A 825 27.32 -16.62 -14.90
CA VAL A 825 27.60 -15.72 -16.03
C VAL A 825 28.50 -14.59 -15.53
N GLU A 826 29.78 -14.61 -15.90
CA GLU A 826 30.77 -13.60 -15.49
C GLU A 826 31.13 -12.62 -16.62
N TYR A 827 31.13 -11.33 -16.30
CA TYR A 827 31.68 -10.24 -17.10
C TYR A 827 32.84 -9.58 -16.32
N GLY A 828 34.03 -9.54 -16.91
CA GLY A 828 35.20 -8.91 -16.30
C GLY A 828 35.12 -7.38 -16.33
N LEU A 829 35.57 -6.72 -15.26
CA LEU A 829 35.60 -5.25 -15.11
C LEU A 829 37.03 -4.67 -15.13
N GLY A 830 38.02 -5.48 -15.54
CA GLY A 830 39.44 -5.15 -15.44
C GLY A 830 39.97 -5.33 -14.02
N SER A 831 39.63 -4.40 -13.12
CA SER A 831 39.95 -4.41 -11.69
C SER A 831 38.90 -5.13 -10.83
N GLY A 832 38.04 -5.95 -11.44
CA GLY A 832 36.89 -6.56 -10.77
C GLY A 832 36.09 -7.49 -11.66
N HIS A 833 34.93 -7.94 -11.17
CA HIS A 833 33.98 -8.79 -11.90
C HIS A 833 32.53 -8.43 -11.58
N LEU A 834 31.64 -8.67 -12.54
CA LEU A 834 30.20 -8.72 -12.36
C LEU A 834 29.72 -10.14 -12.69
N ARG A 835 29.21 -10.84 -11.68
CA ARG A 835 28.76 -12.22 -11.74
C ARG A 835 27.25 -12.28 -11.54
N PHE A 836 26.58 -13.06 -12.39
CA PHE A 836 25.19 -13.43 -12.20
C PHE A 836 25.10 -14.95 -12.02
N TYR A 837 24.37 -15.37 -11.00
CA TYR A 837 24.05 -16.76 -10.72
C TYR A 837 22.57 -16.99 -11.03
N LEU A 838 22.24 -18.06 -11.75
CA LEU A 838 20.86 -18.38 -12.14
C LEU A 838 20.55 -19.85 -11.90
N ALA A 839 19.53 -20.11 -11.08
CA ALA A 839 19.07 -21.48 -10.82
C ALA A 839 18.56 -22.15 -12.12
N PRO A 840 18.90 -23.43 -12.38
CA PRO A 840 18.31 -24.17 -13.49
C PRO A 840 16.83 -24.44 -13.24
N LYS A 841 16.02 -24.42 -14.31
CA LYS A 841 14.66 -24.96 -14.28
C LYS A 841 14.74 -26.49 -14.18
N VAL A 842 14.50 -27.00 -12.98
CA VAL A 842 14.15 -28.42 -12.75
C VAL A 842 12.89 -28.76 -13.57
N ARG A 843 12.81 -30.00 -14.08
CA ARG A 843 11.69 -30.52 -14.89
C ARG A 843 10.91 -31.57 -14.12
#